data_AF-U3JPH2-F1
#
_entry.id   AF-U3JPH2-F1
#
_cell.length_a   1.000
_cell.length_b   1.000
_cell.length_c   1.000
_cell.angle_alpha   90.00
_cell.angle_beta   90.00
_cell.angle_gamma   90.00
#
_symmetry.space_group_name_H-M   'P 1'
#
loop_
_entity.id
_entity.type
_entity.pdbx_description
1 polymer ?
#
loop_
_entity_poly.entity_id
_entity_poly.type
_entity_poly.pdbx_seq_one_letter_code
_entity_poly.pdbx_strand_id
1 'polypeptide(L)'
;MIKLCPFCNLALSEGADELRLSNGTGPCSGRVEVKHGEQWGTVCDGDWTIMDAEVVCKQLQCGFAVKALNRAPFGEGTGPTWLYRVDCRGDESALWNCTHTGWGAFTCPHYFDIGVICSGFSDLRLTGGDTACSGHLEVKQEETWATVCFSHIDFKTASVICNELECGQAVDTLRGTHFGDTYALIWQEEFHCVGNETHLADCPRNIHHTNMCSHDATVVCSGYGGYRLANGSTTCSGRVELLHGGTWGTLCDYLWDLPAANILCQHLDCGVAVQIPSGQLFGEGNGSVWNGTFSCQKNGSLLRDCPVRALGHDECPAGKEAHVICSGGRLVNGTTCSGIVEIRHGDTWGRLCRSHWNLQAASALCHQLNCGYAKSIQMEDGFVDGNGPVWRDSFHCEGTESCLWDCAQVTLGNPSCSAKEAATVTCSGLAESLRLSGGESRCDGRVEISLRGVWSRVLDDDWDIKDAHVVCRQLQCGTAEKAYYLPKSERGRGLVALRSVQCTGKETQLMLCNTSHYQTVPTGVSEDVAVICSGESLRQMRLVNGTNRCAGRVELYLHGIWGTVCDDNWDLSDANVVCKQLGCGHAIEAFVSAHYGEGSGQIWLDDVNCTGAESDLWACPSRVWGQHNCQHKEDAGVLCSDFLALRLVNGNDCAGRVEVFYNGTWGSVCSNRMSQLTAATMCKHLGCGDGGGIATDFKYGRGSGPTWLDHIECTEQHSSLWQCQSDPWDPQSCDNRAEETHITCIGNQKSISIWPDTCTSTSLEKLRVVGGEDECSGRVEMWHQGSWGTICDDAWDVADANVVCRQLGCGSALSALSEAAFGEGAGPIWLEKVHCKGTELSLWDCPAKPLFGKNCDHKEDAAVNCSGSARLSVPVILCIILGTLLCLVLAILAGQIRRARAQQGGGSLRTGMKCLLYVAPSFGEMQLAGEAVGMGD
;
A
#
# COMPACT_ATOMS: atom_id res chain seq x y z
N MET A 1 39.46 -36.16 -73.31
CA MET A 1 40.20 -37.44 -73.15
C MET A 1 39.28 -38.41 -72.43
N ILE A 2 38.95 -39.56 -73.06
CA ILE A 2 38.52 -40.85 -72.47
C ILE A 2 37.14 -40.85 -71.77
N LYS A 3 36.16 -41.76 -71.95
CA LYS A 3 35.75 -42.78 -72.94
C LYS A 3 34.44 -43.42 -72.37
N LEU A 4 33.51 -43.83 -73.25
CA LEU A 4 32.57 -44.98 -73.17
C LEU A 4 31.27 -44.92 -72.31
N CYS A 5 30.11 -44.91 -72.99
CA CYS A 5 28.85 -45.64 -72.69
C CYS A 5 29.09 -47.19 -72.68
N PRO A 6 28.26 -48.11 -72.08
CA PRO A 6 26.86 -48.36 -72.50
C PRO A 6 25.85 -49.10 -71.53
N PHE A 7 24.60 -49.26 -72.00
CA PHE A 7 23.46 -50.10 -71.54
C PHE A 7 22.65 -49.68 -70.28
N CYS A 8 21.51 -49.00 -70.46
CA CYS A 8 20.15 -49.54 -70.71
C CYS A 8 19.43 -50.02 -69.44
N ASN A 9 18.48 -49.19 -68.98
CA ASN A 9 17.07 -49.58 -69.12
C ASN A 9 16.21 -48.33 -69.36
N LEU A 10 15.42 -48.39 -70.44
CA LEU A 10 14.21 -47.57 -70.57
C LEU A 10 13.27 -47.92 -69.41
N ALA A 11 12.83 -46.92 -68.67
CA ALA A 11 11.47 -46.88 -68.14
C ALA A 11 10.88 -45.54 -68.60
N LEU A 12 9.58 -45.58 -68.87
CA LEU A 12 8.85 -44.60 -69.64
C LEU A 12 8.93 -43.20 -69.01
N SER A 13 8.62 -42.15 -69.79
CA SER A 13 8.26 -40.87 -69.20
C SER A 13 7.00 -41.08 -68.36
N GLU A 14 7.17 -41.39 -67.08
CA GLU A 14 6.13 -41.14 -66.09
C GLU A 14 5.89 -39.64 -66.14
N GLY A 15 4.66 -39.27 -66.50
CA GLY A 15 4.22 -37.87 -66.48
C GLY A 15 4.54 -37.27 -65.11
N ALA A 16 4.90 -35.99 -65.10
CA ALA A 16 5.22 -35.30 -63.85
C ALA A 16 4.03 -35.43 -62.89
N ASP A 17 4.31 -35.81 -61.64
CA ASP A 17 3.29 -35.82 -60.61
C ASP A 17 2.86 -34.37 -60.33
N GLU A 18 1.56 -34.09 -60.39
CA GLU A 18 0.99 -32.75 -60.19
C GLU A 18 0.02 -32.76 -58.99
N LEU A 19 -0.14 -31.61 -58.34
CA LEU A 19 -1.03 -31.43 -57.17
C LEU A 19 -2.03 -30.31 -57.47
N ARG A 20 -3.31 -30.49 -57.11
CA ARG A 20 -4.33 -29.42 -57.18
C ARG A 20 -5.35 -29.50 -56.05
N LEU A 21 -6.02 -28.37 -55.80
CA LEU A 21 -7.20 -28.29 -54.93
C LEU A 21 -8.47 -28.14 -55.75
N SER A 22 -9.51 -28.89 -55.39
CA SER A 22 -10.78 -28.91 -56.12
C SER A 22 -11.97 -28.68 -55.19
N ASN A 23 -13.05 -28.08 -55.73
CA ASN A 23 -14.31 -27.81 -55.01
C ASN A 23 -14.21 -26.99 -53.71
N GLY A 24 -13.14 -26.20 -53.53
CA GLY A 24 -13.04 -25.26 -52.42
C GLY A 24 -13.57 -23.86 -52.76
N THR A 25 -13.45 -22.96 -51.78
CA THR A 25 -13.90 -21.56 -51.86
C THR A 25 -12.92 -20.64 -52.61
N GLY A 26 -11.76 -21.14 -53.04
CA GLY A 26 -10.71 -20.39 -53.74
C GLY A 26 -9.58 -21.31 -54.22
N PRO A 27 -8.49 -20.77 -54.82
CA PRO A 27 -7.39 -21.57 -55.38
C PRO A 27 -6.54 -22.28 -54.31
N CYS A 28 -6.60 -21.78 -53.07
CA CYS A 28 -5.81 -22.24 -51.93
C CYS A 28 -6.66 -22.95 -50.86
N SER A 29 -7.81 -23.48 -51.27
CA SER A 29 -8.71 -24.26 -50.42
C SER A 29 -9.39 -25.31 -51.28
N GLY A 30 -9.55 -26.54 -50.77
CA GLY A 30 -10.28 -27.59 -51.49
C GLY A 30 -9.84 -29.00 -51.16
N ARG A 31 -10.46 -29.97 -51.84
CA ARG A 31 -10.10 -31.40 -51.81
C ARG A 31 -8.76 -31.59 -52.51
N VAL A 32 -7.87 -32.34 -51.87
CA VAL A 32 -6.51 -32.60 -52.35
C VAL A 32 -6.55 -33.71 -53.42
N GLU A 33 -6.13 -33.37 -54.63
CA GLU A 33 -6.03 -34.32 -55.75
C GLU A 33 -4.60 -34.33 -56.29
N VAL A 34 -4.09 -35.53 -56.56
CA VAL A 34 -2.75 -35.76 -57.11
C VAL A 34 -2.88 -36.43 -58.47
N LYS A 35 -2.09 -35.98 -59.44
CA LYS A 35 -1.97 -36.62 -60.75
C LYS A 35 -0.77 -37.55 -60.72
N HIS A 36 -0.98 -38.83 -61.00
CA HIS A 36 0.08 -39.83 -61.12
C HIS A 36 -0.19 -40.69 -62.35
N GLY A 37 0.82 -40.90 -63.20
CA GLY A 37 0.66 -41.67 -64.44
C GLY A 37 -0.41 -41.09 -65.40
N GLU A 38 -0.47 -39.77 -65.53
CA GLU A 38 -1.47 -39.02 -66.33
C GLU A 38 -2.93 -39.12 -65.85
N GLN A 39 -3.18 -39.65 -64.65
CA GLN A 39 -4.53 -39.75 -64.08
C GLN A 39 -4.63 -39.03 -62.74
N TRP A 40 -5.64 -38.16 -62.61
CA TRP A 40 -5.99 -37.52 -61.33
C TRP A 40 -6.65 -38.52 -60.40
N GLY A 41 -6.23 -38.52 -59.15
CA GLY A 41 -6.79 -39.33 -58.08
C GLY A 41 -6.76 -38.59 -56.75
N THR A 42 -7.49 -39.12 -55.76
CA THR A 42 -7.65 -38.48 -54.45
C THR A 42 -6.63 -39.00 -53.45
N VAL A 43 -6.47 -38.26 -52.36
CA VAL A 43 -5.68 -38.68 -51.20
C VAL A 43 -6.65 -39.01 -50.07
N CYS A 44 -6.39 -40.11 -49.36
CA CYS A 44 -7.20 -40.54 -48.23
C CYS A 44 -6.31 -40.74 -47.01
N ASP A 45 -6.66 -40.09 -45.92
CA ASP A 45 -5.98 -40.29 -44.64
C ASP A 45 -6.95 -40.18 -43.46
N GLY A 46 -6.88 -41.18 -42.58
CA GLY A 46 -7.63 -41.21 -41.32
C GLY A 46 -6.99 -40.36 -40.24
N ASP A 47 -5.67 -40.15 -40.32
CA ASP A 47 -4.84 -39.43 -39.37
C ASP A 47 -4.31 -38.11 -39.99
N TRP A 48 -5.04 -37.51 -40.94
CA TRP A 48 -4.65 -36.27 -41.64
C TRP A 48 -4.34 -35.13 -40.67
N THR A 49 -3.06 -34.76 -40.53
CA THR A 49 -2.59 -33.75 -39.58
C THR A 49 -2.33 -32.39 -40.25
N ILE A 50 -2.14 -31.37 -39.42
CA ILE A 50 -1.76 -30.03 -39.90
C ILE A 50 -0.37 -30.02 -40.57
N MET A 51 0.54 -30.93 -40.17
CA MET A 51 1.87 -31.05 -40.78
C MET A 51 1.79 -31.60 -42.21
N ASP A 52 0.84 -32.51 -42.47
CA ASP A 52 0.60 -33.03 -43.82
C ASP A 52 0.01 -31.96 -44.73
N ALA A 53 -0.94 -31.20 -44.19
CA ALA A 53 -1.52 -30.04 -44.86
C ALA A 53 -0.46 -28.96 -45.17
N GLU A 54 0.53 -28.75 -44.29
CA GLU A 54 1.61 -27.76 -44.48
C GLU A 54 2.39 -28.04 -45.77
N VAL A 55 2.71 -29.32 -46.02
CA VAL A 55 3.41 -29.72 -47.25
C VAL A 55 2.55 -29.44 -48.49
N VAL A 56 1.23 -29.67 -48.43
CA VAL A 56 0.30 -29.35 -49.52
C VAL A 56 0.26 -27.84 -49.81
N CYS A 57 0.11 -27.03 -48.77
CA CYS A 57 0.03 -25.56 -48.91
C CYS A 57 1.34 -24.96 -49.41
N LYS A 58 2.47 -25.45 -48.90
CA LYS A 58 3.81 -25.06 -49.34
C LYS A 58 4.09 -25.47 -50.78
N GLN A 59 3.71 -26.68 -51.18
CA GLN A 59 3.88 -27.18 -52.54
C GLN A 59 3.07 -26.37 -53.57
N LEU A 60 1.87 -25.91 -53.18
CA LEU A 60 1.00 -25.05 -54.01
C LEU A 60 1.33 -23.56 -53.92
N GLN A 61 2.32 -23.17 -53.10
CA GLN A 61 2.66 -21.77 -52.83
C GLN A 61 1.49 -20.94 -52.25
N CYS A 62 0.60 -21.62 -51.53
CA CYS A 62 -0.60 -21.05 -50.94
C CYS A 62 -0.40 -20.55 -49.50
N GLY A 63 0.86 -20.30 -49.11
CA GLY A 63 1.26 -19.97 -47.74
C GLY A 63 1.30 -21.18 -46.82
N PHE A 64 0.89 -21.01 -45.57
CA PHE A 64 0.89 -22.06 -44.54
C PHE A 64 -0.46 -22.76 -44.42
N ALA A 65 -0.47 -23.94 -43.80
CA ALA A 65 -1.67 -24.69 -43.56
C ALA A 65 -2.42 -24.19 -42.34
N VAL A 66 -3.71 -23.91 -42.56
CA VAL A 66 -4.63 -23.41 -41.54
C VAL A 66 -5.46 -24.55 -40.98
N LYS A 67 -6.05 -25.38 -41.85
CA LYS A 67 -6.90 -26.50 -41.46
C LYS A 67 -6.61 -27.72 -42.31
N ALA A 68 -6.35 -28.83 -41.62
CA ALA A 68 -6.38 -30.17 -42.16
C ALA A 68 -7.79 -30.75 -41.97
N LEU A 69 -8.48 -31.04 -43.07
CA LEU A 69 -9.86 -31.53 -43.05
C LEU A 69 -9.92 -32.95 -43.62
N ASN A 70 -10.70 -33.81 -42.99
CA ASN A 70 -10.96 -35.17 -43.47
C ASN A 70 -12.46 -35.37 -43.71
N ARG A 71 -12.83 -36.55 -44.19
CA ARG A 71 -14.22 -36.95 -44.46
C ARG A 71 -14.94 -36.15 -45.56
N ALA A 72 -14.25 -35.91 -46.68
CA ALA A 72 -14.80 -35.29 -47.88
C ALA A 72 -15.51 -33.92 -47.64
N PRO A 73 -14.84 -32.95 -46.97
CA PRO A 73 -15.43 -31.65 -46.63
C PRO A 73 -15.83 -30.82 -47.87
N PHE A 74 -15.16 -31.05 -49.00
CA PHE A 74 -15.40 -30.37 -50.29
C PHE A 74 -16.12 -31.30 -51.30
N GLY A 75 -16.84 -32.28 -50.77
CA GLY A 75 -17.48 -33.36 -51.53
C GLY A 75 -16.54 -34.52 -51.83
N GLU A 76 -17.12 -35.65 -52.21
CA GLU A 76 -16.39 -36.86 -52.61
C GLU A 76 -15.75 -36.64 -53.99
N GLY A 77 -14.48 -37.05 -54.12
CA GLY A 77 -13.80 -37.06 -55.40
C GLY A 77 -14.20 -38.24 -56.28
N THR A 78 -13.58 -38.33 -57.45
CA THR A 78 -13.83 -39.40 -58.42
C THR A 78 -12.51 -39.89 -58.98
N GLY A 79 -12.30 -41.21 -59.01
CA GLY A 79 -11.10 -41.81 -59.62
C GLY A 79 -10.35 -42.73 -58.67
N PRO A 80 -9.09 -43.06 -58.94
CA PRO A 80 -8.26 -43.85 -58.02
C PRO A 80 -7.88 -43.04 -56.78
N THR A 81 -7.72 -43.70 -55.62
CA THR A 81 -7.04 -43.11 -54.46
C THR A 81 -5.55 -43.39 -54.61
N TRP A 82 -4.72 -42.35 -54.73
CA TRP A 82 -3.30 -42.50 -54.99
C TRP A 82 -2.45 -42.64 -53.73
N LEU A 83 -2.73 -41.84 -52.71
CA LEU A 83 -1.96 -41.84 -51.47
C LEU A 83 -2.85 -42.21 -50.27
N TYR A 84 -2.29 -43.02 -49.37
CA TYR A 84 -2.93 -43.48 -48.15
C TYR A 84 -1.96 -43.44 -46.96
N ARG A 85 -2.44 -42.97 -45.80
CA ARG A 85 -1.67 -42.74 -44.55
C ARG A 85 -0.38 -41.96 -44.82
N VAL A 86 -0.56 -40.71 -45.22
CA VAL A 86 0.52 -39.77 -45.47
C VAL A 86 0.92 -39.16 -44.13
N ASP A 87 2.16 -39.37 -43.72
CA ASP A 87 2.72 -38.83 -42.49
C ASP A 87 3.97 -38.02 -42.81
N CYS A 88 3.82 -36.70 -42.73
CA CYS A 88 4.78 -35.64 -43.03
C CYS A 88 5.31 -35.00 -41.75
N ARG A 89 6.56 -34.50 -41.81
CA ARG A 89 7.18 -33.68 -40.77
C ARG A 89 6.87 -32.19 -40.93
N GLY A 90 6.45 -31.76 -42.12
CA GLY A 90 6.11 -30.38 -42.48
C GLY A 90 7.23 -29.64 -43.23
N ASP A 91 8.43 -30.21 -43.33
CA ASP A 91 9.57 -29.61 -44.04
C ASP A 91 9.78 -30.18 -45.46
N GLU A 92 9.02 -31.21 -45.83
CA GLU A 92 9.08 -31.85 -47.14
C GLU A 92 8.74 -30.89 -48.30
N SER A 93 9.26 -31.20 -49.49
CA SER A 93 9.07 -30.37 -50.69
C SER A 93 7.81 -30.73 -51.49
N ALA A 94 7.28 -31.94 -51.30
CA ALA A 94 6.09 -32.43 -52.00
C ALA A 94 5.38 -33.49 -51.15
N LEU A 95 4.06 -33.61 -51.31
CA LEU A 95 3.22 -34.52 -50.52
C LEU A 95 3.65 -35.99 -50.64
N TRP A 96 4.08 -36.41 -51.82
CA TRP A 96 4.57 -37.77 -52.09
C TRP A 96 6.02 -38.02 -51.60
N ASN A 97 6.70 -37.02 -51.04
CA ASN A 97 7.98 -37.21 -50.36
C ASN A 97 7.80 -37.56 -48.87
N CYS A 98 6.58 -37.44 -48.34
CA CYS A 98 6.26 -37.86 -46.99
C CYS A 98 6.20 -39.39 -46.88
N THR A 99 6.12 -39.92 -45.66
CA THR A 99 5.97 -41.37 -45.52
C THR A 99 4.55 -41.80 -45.90
N HIS A 100 4.41 -42.75 -46.82
CA HIS A 100 3.10 -43.21 -47.31
C HIS A 100 3.15 -44.69 -47.73
N THR A 101 1.99 -45.35 -47.87
CA THR A 101 1.90 -46.79 -48.17
C THR A 101 2.14 -47.20 -49.63
N GLY A 102 2.68 -46.29 -50.46
CA GLY A 102 2.86 -46.47 -51.91
C GLY A 102 1.66 -46.03 -52.76
N TRP A 103 1.91 -45.80 -54.06
CA TRP A 103 0.93 -45.28 -55.03
C TRP A 103 -0.16 -46.31 -55.37
N GLY A 104 -1.43 -45.98 -55.11
CA GLY A 104 -2.58 -46.81 -55.50
C GLY A 104 -2.65 -48.18 -54.81
N ALA A 105 -1.88 -48.37 -53.73
CA ALA A 105 -1.78 -49.64 -53.01
C ALA A 105 -3.08 -50.00 -52.25
N PHE A 106 -3.93 -49.02 -51.98
CA PHE A 106 -5.16 -49.18 -51.23
C PHE A 106 -6.29 -48.35 -51.84
N THR A 107 -7.46 -48.96 -52.05
CA THR A 107 -8.66 -48.25 -52.51
C THR A 107 -9.45 -47.77 -51.30
N CYS A 108 -9.39 -46.48 -51.03
CA CYS A 108 -10.15 -45.87 -49.95
C CYS A 108 -11.50 -45.37 -50.49
N PRO A 109 -12.61 -45.50 -49.74
CA PRO A 109 -13.85 -44.84 -50.09
C PRO A 109 -13.66 -43.31 -50.15
N HIS A 110 -14.20 -42.66 -51.19
CA HIS A 110 -14.08 -41.20 -51.37
C HIS A 110 -14.71 -40.36 -50.26
N TYR A 111 -15.57 -40.94 -49.41
CA TYR A 111 -16.06 -40.24 -48.22
C TYR A 111 -14.95 -39.87 -47.24
N PHE A 112 -13.76 -40.49 -47.32
CA PHE A 112 -12.58 -40.14 -46.51
C PHE A 112 -11.57 -39.24 -47.24
N ASP A 113 -11.93 -38.72 -48.42
CA ASP A 113 -11.05 -37.81 -49.14
C ASP A 113 -10.68 -36.61 -48.26
N ILE A 114 -9.41 -36.27 -48.26
CA ILE A 114 -8.86 -35.18 -47.47
C ILE A 114 -9.03 -33.83 -48.17
N GLY A 115 -9.13 -32.79 -47.37
CA GLY A 115 -9.17 -31.40 -47.80
C GLY A 115 -8.18 -30.56 -47.01
N VAL A 116 -7.79 -29.45 -47.61
CA VAL A 116 -6.94 -28.45 -46.98
C VAL A 116 -7.52 -27.07 -47.16
N ILE A 117 -7.31 -26.22 -46.15
CA ILE A 117 -7.45 -24.78 -46.25
C ILE A 117 -6.08 -24.19 -45.95
N CYS A 118 -5.53 -23.47 -46.93
CA CYS A 118 -4.30 -22.70 -46.83
C CYS A 118 -4.62 -21.21 -46.69
N SER A 119 -3.64 -20.43 -46.25
CA SER A 119 -3.81 -18.98 -46.06
C SER A 119 -4.16 -18.21 -47.32
N GLY A 120 -3.65 -18.63 -48.49
CA GLY A 120 -3.93 -17.99 -49.79
C GLY A 120 -3.13 -16.72 -50.07
N PHE A 121 -2.42 -16.21 -49.08
CA PHE A 121 -1.40 -15.17 -49.17
C PHE A 121 -0.23 -15.58 -48.27
N SER A 122 0.97 -15.11 -48.59
CA SER A 122 2.19 -15.48 -47.86
C SER A 122 2.58 -14.50 -46.76
N ASP A 123 2.09 -13.25 -46.83
CA ASP A 123 2.40 -12.19 -45.88
C ASP A 123 1.34 -11.09 -45.94
N LEU A 124 1.22 -10.26 -44.90
CA LEU A 124 0.32 -9.12 -44.85
C LEU A 124 0.97 -7.91 -44.14
N ARG A 125 0.63 -6.68 -44.55
CA ARG A 125 1.18 -5.46 -43.94
C ARG A 125 0.25 -4.26 -44.02
N LEU A 126 0.52 -3.25 -43.18
CA LEU A 126 -0.11 -1.93 -43.22
C LEU A 126 0.89 -0.89 -43.74
N THR A 127 0.53 -0.14 -44.79
CA THR A 127 1.39 0.89 -45.41
C THR A 127 0.73 2.27 -45.37
N GLY A 128 1.53 3.34 -45.35
CA GLY A 128 1.02 4.72 -45.55
C GLY A 128 0.21 5.33 -44.41
N GLY A 129 0.13 4.71 -43.22
CA GLY A 129 -0.38 5.37 -42.02
C GLY A 129 0.72 5.98 -41.14
N ASP A 130 0.31 6.75 -40.13
CA ASP A 130 1.21 7.46 -39.20
C ASP A 130 2.04 6.52 -38.31
N THR A 131 1.70 5.23 -38.26
CA THR A 131 2.37 4.22 -37.42
C THR A 131 2.55 2.90 -38.18
N ALA A 132 3.39 2.00 -37.67
CA ALA A 132 3.52 0.63 -38.20
C ALA A 132 2.23 -0.21 -38.00
N CYS A 133 1.31 0.24 -37.15
CA CYS A 133 0.07 -0.43 -36.78
C CYS A 133 -1.17 0.32 -37.28
N SER A 134 -1.00 1.26 -38.22
CA SER A 134 -2.08 1.94 -38.90
C SER A 134 -1.71 2.16 -40.35
N GLY A 135 -2.66 1.95 -41.27
CA GLY A 135 -2.39 2.14 -42.69
C GLY A 135 -3.26 1.31 -43.61
N HIS A 136 -2.96 1.38 -44.90
CA HIS A 136 -3.58 0.64 -45.98
C HIS A 136 -3.22 -0.84 -45.91
N LEU A 137 -4.23 -1.71 -45.96
CA LEU A 137 -4.04 -3.15 -45.92
C LEU A 137 -3.55 -3.69 -47.27
N GLU A 138 -2.37 -4.29 -47.25
CA GLU A 138 -1.79 -5.01 -48.37
C GLU A 138 -1.52 -6.47 -48.00
N VAL A 139 -1.84 -7.40 -48.90
CA VAL A 139 -1.59 -8.83 -48.78
C VAL A 139 -0.67 -9.30 -49.90
N LYS A 140 0.26 -10.21 -49.61
CA LYS A 140 1.26 -10.69 -50.57
C LYS A 140 0.80 -11.96 -51.28
N GLN A 141 0.70 -11.92 -52.60
CA GLN A 141 0.39 -13.06 -53.47
C GLN A 141 1.44 -13.18 -54.57
N GLU A 142 2.06 -14.37 -54.69
CA GLU A 142 3.02 -14.70 -55.76
C GLU A 142 4.12 -13.63 -55.98
N GLU A 143 4.69 -13.12 -54.88
CA GLU A 143 5.69 -12.03 -54.81
C GLU A 143 5.18 -10.60 -55.11
N THR A 144 3.88 -10.42 -55.33
CA THR A 144 3.26 -9.10 -55.53
C THR A 144 2.37 -8.70 -54.36
N TRP A 145 2.40 -7.41 -53.98
CA TRP A 145 1.51 -6.87 -52.95
C TRP A 145 0.21 -6.41 -53.60
N ALA A 146 -0.91 -6.93 -53.11
CA ALA A 146 -2.24 -6.58 -53.53
C ALA A 146 -2.97 -5.80 -52.44
N THR A 147 -3.65 -4.72 -52.81
CA THR A 147 -4.44 -3.89 -51.88
C THR A 147 -5.82 -4.48 -51.69
N VAL A 148 -6.33 -4.45 -50.45
CA VAL A 148 -7.67 -4.93 -50.10
C VAL A 148 -8.68 -3.78 -50.14
N CYS A 149 -9.86 -4.02 -50.70
CA CYS A 149 -10.93 -3.03 -50.76
C CYS A 149 -11.60 -2.81 -49.42
N PHE A 150 -12.02 -1.57 -49.14
CA PHE A 150 -12.81 -1.24 -47.95
C PHE A 150 -14.13 -2.04 -47.86
N SER A 151 -14.75 -2.37 -48.99
CA SER A 151 -15.96 -3.20 -49.03
C SER A 151 -15.71 -4.68 -48.77
N HIS A 152 -14.45 -5.13 -48.77
CA HIS A 152 -14.07 -6.54 -48.61
C HIS A 152 -13.58 -6.86 -47.19
N ILE A 153 -13.70 -5.90 -46.26
CA ILE A 153 -13.27 -6.01 -44.87
C ILE A 153 -14.36 -5.46 -43.95
N ASP A 154 -14.61 -6.15 -42.85
CA ASP A 154 -15.44 -5.66 -41.75
C ASP A 154 -14.59 -5.45 -40.47
N PHE A 155 -15.22 -4.91 -39.43
CA PHE A 155 -14.54 -4.64 -38.15
C PHE A 155 -13.98 -5.92 -37.48
N LYS A 156 -14.63 -7.07 -37.72
CA LYS A 156 -14.17 -8.35 -37.16
C LYS A 156 -12.91 -8.83 -37.87
N THR A 157 -12.88 -8.68 -39.19
CA THR A 157 -11.70 -8.95 -40.02
C THR A 157 -10.54 -8.03 -39.63
N ALA A 158 -10.80 -6.75 -39.38
CA ALA A 158 -9.78 -5.82 -38.87
C ALA A 158 -9.23 -6.25 -37.50
N SER A 159 -10.07 -6.80 -36.62
CA SER A 159 -9.64 -7.31 -35.31
C SER A 159 -8.65 -8.47 -35.45
N VAL A 160 -8.90 -9.38 -36.40
CA VAL A 160 -7.99 -10.50 -36.70
C VAL A 160 -6.66 -9.99 -37.26
N ILE A 161 -6.69 -9.00 -38.16
CA ILE A 161 -5.47 -8.38 -38.73
C ILE A 161 -4.61 -7.72 -37.64
N CYS A 162 -5.23 -6.95 -36.75
CA CYS A 162 -4.49 -6.28 -35.68
C CYS A 162 -3.89 -7.28 -34.68
N ASN A 163 -4.57 -8.40 -34.45
CA ASN A 163 -4.04 -9.49 -33.64
C ASN A 163 -2.87 -10.21 -34.32
N GLU A 164 -2.99 -10.51 -35.62
CA GLU A 164 -1.95 -11.20 -36.41
C GLU A 164 -0.68 -10.37 -36.58
N LEU A 165 -0.80 -9.04 -36.71
CA LEU A 165 0.33 -8.10 -36.77
C LEU A 165 0.92 -7.74 -35.39
N GLU A 166 0.41 -8.37 -34.31
CA GLU A 166 0.75 -8.03 -32.92
C GLU A 166 0.51 -6.57 -32.54
N CYS A 167 -0.35 -5.87 -33.28
CA CYS A 167 -0.70 -4.46 -33.12
C CYS A 167 -1.88 -4.21 -32.14
N GLY A 168 -2.27 -5.25 -31.39
CA GLY A 168 -3.35 -5.25 -30.40
C GLY A 168 -4.74 -5.29 -31.04
N GLN A 169 -5.74 -4.63 -30.46
CA GLN A 169 -7.11 -4.68 -30.99
C GLN A 169 -7.35 -3.66 -32.11
N ALA A 170 -8.31 -3.97 -32.99
CA ALA A 170 -8.79 -3.03 -33.99
C ALA A 170 -9.57 -1.89 -33.34
N VAL A 171 -9.17 -0.66 -33.64
CA VAL A 171 -9.80 0.56 -33.13
C VAL A 171 -10.84 1.06 -34.13
N ASP A 172 -10.48 1.08 -35.41
CA ASP A 172 -11.38 1.52 -36.47
C ASP A 172 -10.97 0.96 -37.85
N THR A 173 -11.94 0.92 -38.76
CA THR A 173 -11.74 0.64 -40.19
C THR A 173 -12.17 1.87 -40.97
N LEU A 174 -11.19 2.58 -41.54
CA LEU A 174 -11.43 3.83 -42.25
C LEU A 174 -11.44 3.60 -43.76
N ARG A 175 -12.23 4.43 -44.43
CA ARG A 175 -12.27 4.51 -45.89
C ARG A 175 -11.06 5.34 -46.34
N GLY A 176 -10.10 4.71 -47.01
CA GLY A 176 -8.89 5.38 -47.45
C GLY A 176 -9.16 6.53 -48.43
N THR A 177 -8.38 7.60 -48.31
CA THR A 177 -8.53 8.85 -49.09
C THR A 177 -7.51 8.98 -50.22
N HIS A 178 -6.53 8.08 -50.31
CA HIS A 178 -5.41 8.14 -51.24
C HIS A 178 -5.47 7.01 -52.28
N PHE A 179 -6.15 7.26 -53.41
CA PHE A 179 -5.88 6.53 -54.65
C PHE A 179 -4.70 7.22 -55.36
N GLY A 180 -3.52 7.12 -54.75
CA GLY A 180 -2.28 7.76 -55.23
C GLY A 180 -1.43 6.81 -56.05
N ASP A 181 -1.70 6.76 -57.36
CA ASP A 181 -0.85 6.30 -58.47
C ASP A 181 -0.23 4.89 -58.46
N THR A 182 -0.54 4.17 -59.54
CA THR A 182 0.18 3.03 -60.18
C THR A 182 -0.10 1.59 -59.72
N TYR A 183 -0.95 0.90 -60.50
CA TYR A 183 -0.95 -0.54 -60.80
C TYR A 183 -0.94 -1.57 -59.65
N ALA A 184 -1.39 -1.23 -58.43
CA ALA A 184 -1.55 -2.23 -57.37
C ALA A 184 -2.69 -3.21 -57.72
N LEU A 185 -2.39 -4.51 -57.72
CA LEU A 185 -3.38 -5.58 -57.86
C LEU A 185 -4.43 -5.44 -56.74
N ILE A 186 -5.71 -5.54 -57.08
CA ILE A 186 -6.79 -5.48 -56.09
C ILE A 186 -7.17 -6.89 -55.68
N TRP A 187 -7.17 -7.14 -54.37
CA TRP A 187 -7.59 -8.41 -53.80
C TRP A 187 -9.10 -8.67 -54.06
N GLN A 188 -9.39 -9.82 -54.67
CA GLN A 188 -10.72 -10.14 -55.22
C GLN A 188 -11.64 -10.89 -54.25
N GLU A 189 -11.12 -11.36 -53.12
CA GLU A 189 -11.89 -12.15 -52.14
C GLU A 189 -12.30 -11.26 -50.96
N GLU A 190 -13.54 -11.38 -50.52
CA GLU A 190 -14.04 -10.73 -49.30
C GLU A 190 -13.77 -11.61 -48.09
N PHE A 191 -13.21 -11.01 -47.04
CA PHE A 191 -12.90 -11.68 -45.78
C PHE A 191 -14.06 -11.51 -44.79
N HIS A 192 -14.66 -12.63 -44.39
CA HIS A 192 -15.78 -12.63 -43.44
C HIS A 192 -15.40 -13.35 -42.14
N CYS A 193 -14.64 -12.66 -41.28
CA CYS A 193 -14.19 -13.22 -40.01
C CYS A 193 -15.28 -13.21 -38.93
N VAL A 194 -15.24 -14.17 -38.02
CA VAL A 194 -16.08 -14.22 -36.80
C VAL A 194 -15.50 -13.30 -35.72
N GLY A 195 -14.19 -13.05 -35.73
CA GLY A 195 -13.43 -12.17 -34.85
C GLY A 195 -12.59 -12.89 -33.79
N ASN A 196 -12.57 -14.23 -33.79
CA ASN A 196 -11.78 -15.06 -32.85
C ASN A 196 -10.71 -15.89 -33.57
N GLU A 197 -10.56 -15.69 -34.87
CA GLU A 197 -9.52 -16.28 -35.69
C GLU A 197 -8.14 -15.76 -35.29
N THR A 198 -7.14 -16.64 -35.39
CA THR A 198 -5.74 -16.34 -35.07
C THR A 198 -5.02 -15.66 -36.23
N HIS A 199 -5.40 -16.02 -37.46
CA HIS A 199 -4.87 -15.47 -38.69
C HIS A 199 -6.01 -15.05 -39.62
N LEU A 200 -5.81 -14.01 -40.42
CA LEU A 200 -6.75 -13.55 -41.45
C LEU A 200 -7.06 -14.68 -42.47
N ALA A 201 -6.10 -15.56 -42.64
CA ALA A 201 -6.15 -16.81 -43.37
C ALA A 201 -7.27 -17.78 -42.92
N ASP A 202 -7.63 -17.76 -41.63
CA ASP A 202 -8.63 -18.65 -41.04
C ASP A 202 -10.06 -18.23 -41.38
N CYS A 203 -10.22 -17.00 -41.86
CA CYS A 203 -11.51 -16.42 -42.12
C CYS A 203 -12.13 -17.00 -43.41
N PRO A 204 -13.43 -17.32 -43.39
CA PRO A 204 -14.19 -17.62 -44.61
C PRO A 204 -13.99 -16.54 -45.68
N ARG A 205 -13.70 -17.00 -46.90
CA ARG A 205 -13.48 -16.14 -48.08
C ARG A 205 -14.61 -16.35 -49.07
N ASN A 206 -15.20 -15.25 -49.51
CA ASN A 206 -16.20 -15.26 -50.57
C ASN A 206 -15.66 -14.57 -51.81
N ILE A 207 -15.83 -15.20 -52.98
CA ILE A 207 -15.45 -14.61 -54.25
C ILE A 207 -16.51 -13.56 -54.62
N HIS A 208 -16.11 -12.29 -54.69
CA HIS A 208 -17.01 -11.21 -55.10
C HIS A 208 -16.82 -10.92 -56.60
N HIS A 209 -17.83 -11.17 -57.43
CA HIS A 209 -17.74 -11.07 -58.90
C HIS A 209 -17.83 -9.64 -59.47
N THR A 210 -17.81 -8.60 -58.63
CA THR A 210 -18.03 -7.21 -59.07
C THR A 210 -16.78 -6.35 -58.91
N ASN A 211 -16.15 -6.02 -60.04
CA ASN A 211 -14.91 -5.24 -60.18
C ASN A 211 -14.97 -3.75 -59.78
N MET A 212 -15.83 -3.31 -58.87
CA MET A 212 -15.92 -1.89 -58.50
C MET A 212 -15.50 -1.63 -57.05
N CYS A 213 -14.20 -1.60 -56.84
CA CYS A 213 -13.58 -1.05 -55.64
C CYS A 213 -13.55 0.48 -55.75
N SER A 214 -14.09 1.19 -54.76
CA SER A 214 -14.05 2.67 -54.76
C SER A 214 -12.96 3.24 -53.86
N HIS A 215 -12.58 2.51 -52.80
CA HIS A 215 -11.58 2.93 -51.82
C HIS A 215 -10.87 1.70 -51.24
N ASP A 216 -9.61 1.89 -50.92
CA ASP A 216 -8.76 0.98 -50.17
C ASP A 216 -9.16 0.93 -48.69
N ALA A 217 -8.91 -0.23 -48.07
CA ALA A 217 -9.14 -0.45 -46.65
C ALA A 217 -7.98 0.12 -45.83
N THR A 218 -8.27 1.09 -44.95
CA THR A 218 -7.32 1.54 -43.93
C THR A 218 -7.69 0.91 -42.59
N VAL A 219 -6.78 0.14 -42.01
CA VAL A 219 -6.94 -0.49 -40.70
C VAL A 219 -6.17 0.34 -39.67
N VAL A 220 -6.83 0.67 -38.56
CA VAL A 220 -6.20 1.34 -37.42
C VAL A 220 -6.24 0.39 -36.24
N CYS A 221 -5.07 -0.10 -35.85
CA CYS A 221 -4.89 -0.92 -34.67
C CYS A 221 -4.47 -0.07 -33.47
N SER A 222 -4.62 -0.63 -32.27
CA SER A 222 -4.28 0.07 -31.03
C SER A 222 -2.81 0.52 -30.93
N GLY A 223 -1.87 -0.15 -31.63
CA GLY A 223 -0.54 0.39 -31.92
C GLY A 223 0.40 0.58 -30.72
N TYR A 224 0.24 -0.18 -29.65
CA TYR A 224 1.13 -0.13 -28.48
C TYR A 224 2.17 -1.24 -28.52
N GLY A 225 3.45 -0.86 -28.67
CA GLY A 225 4.60 -1.77 -28.71
C GLY A 225 5.21 -2.12 -27.35
N GLY A 226 4.63 -1.61 -26.25
CA GLY A 226 5.10 -1.87 -24.90
C GLY A 226 4.85 -0.70 -23.93
N TYR A 227 5.09 -0.98 -22.65
CA TYR A 227 4.88 -0.05 -21.53
C TYR A 227 6.17 0.03 -20.71
N ARG A 228 6.48 1.18 -20.10
CA ARG A 228 7.56 1.29 -19.12
C ARG A 228 7.25 2.32 -18.04
N LEU A 229 7.93 2.18 -16.90
CA LEU A 229 7.93 3.18 -15.84
C LEU A 229 9.24 3.97 -15.89
N ALA A 230 9.12 5.28 -16.05
CA ALA A 230 10.26 6.19 -16.17
C ALA A 230 10.42 7.05 -14.91
N ASN A 231 11.66 7.42 -14.59
CA ASN A 231 12.03 8.33 -13.51
C ASN A 231 11.60 7.94 -12.08
N GLY A 232 11.24 6.68 -11.82
CA GLY A 232 11.01 6.21 -10.45
C GLY A 232 12.26 5.75 -9.73
N SER A 233 12.12 5.55 -8.41
CA SER A 233 13.16 4.98 -7.54
C SER A 233 13.46 3.51 -7.84
N THR A 234 12.56 2.81 -8.55
CA THR A 234 12.69 1.40 -8.95
C THR A 234 12.19 1.19 -10.37
N THR A 235 12.45 0.03 -10.98
CA THR A 235 11.85 -0.36 -12.27
C THR A 235 10.33 -0.61 -12.19
N CYS A 236 9.80 -0.70 -10.98
CA CYS A 236 8.39 -0.96 -10.66
C CYS A 236 7.69 0.29 -10.09
N SER A 237 8.30 1.46 -10.16
CA SER A 237 7.67 2.73 -9.80
C SER A 237 8.04 3.79 -10.85
N GLY A 238 7.15 4.73 -11.15
CA GLY A 238 7.47 5.83 -12.04
C GLY A 238 6.31 6.40 -12.85
N ARG A 239 6.65 7.31 -13.76
CA ARG A 239 5.76 7.88 -14.77
C ARG A 239 5.46 6.85 -15.83
N VAL A 240 4.19 6.72 -16.20
CA VAL A 240 3.73 5.73 -17.19
C VAL A 240 4.03 6.25 -18.59
N GLU A 241 4.88 5.51 -19.31
CA GLU A 241 5.22 5.78 -20.71
C GLU A 241 4.78 4.63 -21.61
N LEU A 242 4.24 5.00 -22.77
CA LEU A 242 3.72 4.11 -23.80
C LEU A 242 4.63 4.16 -25.02
N LEU A 243 4.99 2.99 -25.57
CA LEU A 243 5.71 2.90 -26.84
C LEU A 243 4.70 2.91 -27.98
N HIS A 244 4.64 4.02 -28.71
CA HIS A 244 3.77 4.20 -29.87
C HIS A 244 4.59 4.71 -31.06
N GLY A 245 4.46 4.06 -32.22
CA GLY A 245 5.21 4.43 -33.44
C GLY A 245 6.74 4.41 -33.30
N GLY A 246 7.30 3.60 -32.40
CA GLY A 246 8.75 3.54 -32.13
C GLY A 246 9.26 4.65 -31.19
N THR A 247 8.37 5.51 -30.66
CA THR A 247 8.70 6.58 -29.71
C THR A 247 7.97 6.40 -28.38
N TRP A 248 8.65 6.73 -27.28
CA TRP A 248 8.05 6.71 -25.95
C TRP A 248 7.35 8.04 -25.67
N GLY A 249 6.09 7.99 -25.26
CA GLY A 249 5.35 9.18 -24.81
C GLY A 249 4.59 8.94 -23.52
N THR A 250 4.28 10.02 -22.81
CA THR A 250 3.68 9.97 -21.46
C THR A 250 2.17 9.84 -21.53
N LEU A 251 1.59 9.12 -20.57
CA LEU A 251 0.15 8.96 -20.43
C LEU A 251 -0.45 10.09 -19.57
N CYS A 252 -1.64 10.61 -19.91
CA CYS A 252 -2.39 11.57 -19.07
C CYS A 252 -3.21 10.89 -17.95
N ASP A 253 -3.39 11.59 -16.81
CA ASP A 253 -4.09 11.13 -15.61
C ASP A 253 -5.63 11.19 -15.68
N TYR A 254 -6.20 11.82 -16.72
CA TYR A 254 -7.63 12.18 -16.81
C TYR A 254 -8.58 11.01 -16.54
N LEU A 255 -8.19 9.80 -16.94
CA LEU A 255 -8.93 8.55 -16.75
C LEU A 255 -8.01 7.42 -16.27
N TRP A 256 -6.90 7.78 -15.62
CA TRP A 256 -5.98 6.83 -15.02
C TRP A 256 -6.49 6.42 -13.63
N ASP A 257 -6.96 5.19 -13.50
CA ASP A 257 -7.55 4.66 -12.28
C ASP A 257 -6.78 3.46 -11.71
N LEU A 258 -7.03 3.14 -10.44
CA LEU A 258 -6.39 2.03 -9.72
C LEU A 258 -6.53 0.69 -10.47
N PRO A 259 -7.69 0.35 -11.07
CA PRO A 259 -7.83 -0.80 -11.95
C PRO A 259 -6.85 -0.82 -13.14
N ALA A 260 -6.75 0.27 -13.91
CA ALA A 260 -5.82 0.36 -15.04
C ALA A 260 -4.35 0.28 -14.58
N ALA A 261 -4.02 0.94 -13.47
CA ALA A 261 -2.71 0.87 -12.84
C ALA A 261 -2.35 -0.55 -12.41
N ASN A 262 -3.31 -1.28 -11.83
CA ASN A 262 -3.09 -2.63 -11.34
C ASN A 262 -2.75 -3.61 -12.48
N ILE A 263 -3.46 -3.48 -13.61
CA ILE A 263 -3.19 -4.29 -14.79
C ILE A 263 -1.80 -3.98 -15.37
N LEU A 264 -1.39 -2.70 -15.38
CA LEU A 264 -0.05 -2.30 -15.81
C LEU A 264 1.05 -2.91 -14.91
N CYS A 265 0.89 -2.86 -13.58
CA CYS A 265 1.85 -3.44 -12.64
C CYS A 265 1.97 -4.96 -12.78
N GLN A 266 0.85 -5.65 -13.05
CA GLN A 266 0.86 -7.09 -13.29
C GLN A 266 1.59 -7.42 -14.60
N HIS A 267 1.40 -6.60 -15.63
CA HIS A 267 2.02 -6.80 -16.94
C HIS A 267 3.54 -6.54 -16.95
N LEU A 268 4.01 -5.63 -16.10
CA LEU A 268 5.44 -5.36 -15.90
C LEU A 268 6.12 -6.35 -14.94
N ASP A 269 5.43 -7.44 -14.56
CA ASP A 269 5.87 -8.39 -13.52
C ASP A 269 6.23 -7.72 -12.18
N CYS A 270 5.58 -6.60 -11.89
CA CYS A 270 5.81 -5.77 -10.71
C CYS A 270 4.73 -5.96 -9.63
N GLY A 271 3.91 -7.01 -9.74
CA GLY A 271 2.82 -7.30 -8.80
C GLY A 271 1.61 -6.39 -9.02
N VAL A 272 1.00 -5.84 -7.96
CA VAL A 272 -0.18 -4.96 -8.06
C VAL A 272 0.18 -3.48 -7.98
N ALA A 273 -0.75 -2.61 -8.42
CA ALA A 273 -0.64 -1.17 -8.19
C ALA A 273 -1.03 -0.82 -6.75
N VAL A 274 -0.09 -0.20 -6.05
CA VAL A 274 -0.22 0.20 -4.63
C VAL A 274 -0.73 1.63 -4.54
N GLN A 275 -0.25 2.52 -5.41
CA GLN A 275 -0.59 3.93 -5.38
C GLN A 275 -0.55 4.56 -6.78
N ILE A 276 -1.45 5.52 -7.01
CA ILE A 276 -1.41 6.47 -8.14
C ILE A 276 -1.11 7.86 -7.56
N PRO A 277 0.16 8.29 -7.57
CA PRO A 277 0.54 9.62 -7.10
C PRO A 277 -0.08 10.70 -7.99
N SER A 278 -0.61 11.77 -7.38
CA SER A 278 -1.09 12.95 -8.09
C SER A 278 0.01 14.02 -8.16
N GLY A 279 0.28 14.56 -9.36
CA GLY A 279 1.21 15.68 -9.56
C GLY A 279 2.62 15.29 -10.02
N GLN A 280 3.51 16.28 -10.09
CA GLN A 280 4.78 16.29 -10.83
C GLN A 280 5.95 15.55 -10.13
N LEU A 281 5.67 14.42 -9.47
CA LEU A 281 6.61 13.71 -8.59
C LEU A 281 7.76 13.00 -9.34
N PHE A 282 7.59 12.67 -10.61
CA PHE A 282 8.57 11.88 -11.40
C PHE A 282 9.20 12.70 -12.54
N GLY A 283 9.08 14.03 -12.51
CA GLY A 283 9.59 14.96 -13.52
C GLY A 283 8.76 15.02 -14.81
N GLU A 284 9.01 16.02 -15.65
CA GLU A 284 8.34 16.16 -16.96
C GLU A 284 9.00 15.23 -18.00
N GLY A 285 8.19 14.46 -18.73
CA GLY A 285 8.68 13.63 -19.82
C GLY A 285 9.12 14.45 -21.04
N ASN A 286 10.22 14.06 -21.69
CA ASN A 286 10.75 14.76 -22.87
C ASN A 286 10.10 14.27 -24.19
N GLY A 287 8.83 13.85 -24.15
CA GLY A 287 8.14 13.15 -25.25
C GLY A 287 6.68 13.57 -25.42
N SER A 288 6.07 13.13 -26.52
CA SER A 288 4.66 13.41 -26.87
C SER A 288 3.71 12.91 -25.77
N VAL A 289 2.80 13.75 -25.31
CA VAL A 289 1.80 13.35 -24.30
C VAL A 289 0.56 12.79 -24.97
N TRP A 290 0.15 11.59 -24.57
CA TRP A 290 -0.97 10.87 -25.18
C TRP A 290 -2.24 10.96 -24.31
N ASN A 291 -3.28 11.60 -24.86
CA ASN A 291 -4.60 11.67 -24.24
C ASN A 291 -5.45 10.45 -24.65
N GLY A 292 -5.08 9.28 -24.15
CA GLY A 292 -5.85 8.04 -24.32
C GLY A 292 -6.80 7.84 -23.14
N THR A 293 -8.09 7.62 -23.42
CA THR A 293 -9.02 7.14 -22.39
C THR A 293 -8.73 5.67 -22.08
N PHE A 294 -8.21 5.36 -20.90
CA PHE A 294 -8.11 3.99 -20.38
C PHE A 294 -9.40 3.68 -19.63
N SER A 295 -10.30 2.89 -20.22
CA SER A 295 -11.44 2.36 -19.49
C SER A 295 -11.60 0.87 -19.77
N CYS A 296 -11.15 0.05 -18.81
CA CYS A 296 -11.34 -1.39 -18.83
C CYS A 296 -12.72 -1.73 -18.26
N GLN A 297 -13.78 -1.61 -19.07
CA GLN A 297 -15.13 -1.99 -18.68
C GLN A 297 -15.45 -3.45 -19.06
N LYS A 298 -14.61 -4.40 -18.63
CA LYS A 298 -14.93 -5.85 -18.57
C LYS A 298 -13.77 -6.62 -17.91
N ASN A 299 -14.11 -7.54 -17.00
CA ASN A 299 -13.19 -8.56 -16.50
C ASN A 299 -12.87 -9.53 -17.65
N GLY A 300 -11.72 -9.33 -18.29
CA GLY A 300 -11.16 -10.17 -19.35
C GLY A 300 -9.64 -9.94 -19.38
N SER A 301 -8.89 -11.02 -19.46
CA SER A 301 -7.45 -11.15 -19.26
C SER A 301 -6.59 -10.39 -20.29
N LEU A 302 -5.61 -9.60 -19.79
CA LEU A 302 -4.57 -8.81 -20.48
C LEU A 302 -4.96 -7.36 -20.85
N LEU A 303 -4.06 -6.40 -20.58
CA LEU A 303 -4.17 -4.96 -20.91
C LEU A 303 -4.39 -4.70 -22.43
N ARG A 304 -4.13 -5.70 -23.28
CA ARG A 304 -4.42 -5.70 -24.73
C ARG A 304 -5.94 -5.69 -25.04
N ASP A 305 -6.80 -6.00 -24.06
CA ASP A 305 -8.25 -6.08 -24.25
C ASP A 305 -9.04 -4.82 -23.88
N CYS A 306 -8.36 -3.75 -23.47
CA CYS A 306 -9.03 -2.50 -23.10
C CYS A 306 -9.09 -1.54 -24.30
N PRO A 307 -10.29 -1.13 -24.76
CA PRO A 307 -10.44 -0.27 -25.92
C PRO A 307 -9.89 1.13 -25.62
N VAL A 308 -8.82 1.53 -26.31
CA VAL A 308 -8.30 2.90 -26.24
C VAL A 308 -8.97 3.73 -27.34
N ARG A 309 -9.81 4.69 -26.94
CA ARG A 309 -10.24 5.76 -27.85
C ARG A 309 -9.15 6.82 -27.87
N ALA A 310 -8.33 6.83 -28.92
CA ALA A 310 -7.49 7.97 -29.26
C ALA A 310 -8.39 9.03 -29.89
N LEU A 311 -8.79 10.06 -29.13
CA LEU A 311 -9.34 11.28 -29.70
C LEU A 311 -8.17 12.22 -29.98
N GLY A 312 -8.14 12.73 -31.21
CA GLY A 312 -7.11 13.64 -31.67
C GLY A 312 -6.93 14.85 -30.75
N HIS A 313 -5.66 15.27 -30.66
CA HIS A 313 -5.13 16.54 -30.18
C HIS A 313 -6.01 17.38 -29.26
N ASP A 314 -5.60 17.47 -27.99
CA ASP A 314 -5.35 18.73 -27.27
C ASP A 314 -4.33 18.46 -26.14
N GLU A 315 -3.39 19.38 -25.94
CA GLU A 315 -2.24 19.26 -25.03
C GLU A 315 -2.64 18.89 -23.58
N CYS A 316 -1.95 17.91 -22.99
CA CYS A 316 -2.09 17.59 -21.58
C CYS A 316 -1.46 18.70 -20.72
N PRO A 317 -2.18 19.32 -19.78
CA PRO A 317 -1.60 20.35 -18.91
C PRO A 317 -0.43 19.79 -18.10
N ALA A 318 0.64 20.57 -17.91
CA ALA A 318 1.76 20.20 -17.06
C ALA A 318 1.26 19.80 -15.65
N GLY A 319 1.70 18.64 -15.15
CA GLY A 319 1.27 18.06 -13.87
C GLY A 319 0.07 17.10 -13.93
N LYS A 320 -0.47 16.82 -15.13
CA LYS A 320 -1.55 15.84 -15.39
C LYS A 320 -1.04 14.53 -16.00
N GLU A 321 0.20 14.15 -15.72
CA GLU A 321 0.81 12.91 -16.18
C GLU A 321 0.43 11.73 -15.26
N ALA A 322 0.24 10.54 -15.84
CA ALA A 322 -0.10 9.32 -15.13
C ALA A 322 1.14 8.69 -14.48
N HIS A 323 0.99 8.28 -13.21
CA HIS A 323 2.04 7.69 -12.39
C HIS A 323 1.54 6.42 -11.72
N VAL A 324 2.45 5.50 -11.43
CA VAL A 324 2.13 4.30 -10.65
C VAL A 324 3.31 3.83 -9.82
N ILE A 325 3.00 3.29 -8.64
CA ILE A 325 3.93 2.57 -7.78
C ILE A 325 3.42 1.13 -7.65
N CYS A 326 4.23 0.17 -8.06
CA CYS A 326 3.94 -1.26 -8.03
C CYS A 326 4.73 -1.97 -6.92
N SER A 327 4.25 -3.17 -6.59
CA SER A 327 4.57 -3.87 -5.33
C SER A 327 5.78 -4.84 -5.32
N GLY A 328 6.36 -5.27 -6.44
CA GLY A 328 7.67 -5.96 -6.51
C GLY A 328 7.82 -7.39 -5.92
N GLY A 329 6.77 -8.22 -5.76
CA GLY A 329 6.85 -9.61 -5.26
C GLY A 329 5.87 -10.60 -5.94
N ARG A 330 6.16 -11.92 -5.95
CA ARG A 330 5.34 -12.98 -6.59
C ARG A 330 5.31 -14.33 -5.86
N LEU A 331 4.33 -15.19 -6.20
CA LEU A 331 4.24 -16.58 -5.74
C LEU A 331 4.55 -17.57 -6.89
N VAL A 332 5.34 -18.61 -6.60
CA VAL A 332 5.74 -19.65 -7.57
C VAL A 332 5.50 -21.07 -7.03
N ASN A 333 5.37 -22.08 -7.90
CA ASN A 333 5.09 -23.47 -7.53
C ASN A 333 3.87 -23.65 -6.60
N GLY A 334 2.73 -23.07 -6.98
CA GLY A 334 1.45 -23.22 -6.30
C GLY A 334 0.29 -22.68 -7.15
N THR A 335 -0.78 -22.14 -6.53
CA THR A 335 -1.89 -21.47 -7.23
C THR A 335 -1.65 -19.96 -7.37
N THR A 336 -2.57 -19.21 -7.99
CA THR A 336 -2.51 -17.73 -8.03
C THR A 336 -2.48 -17.08 -6.64
N CYS A 337 -2.96 -17.79 -5.61
CA CYS A 337 -3.06 -17.30 -4.23
C CYS A 337 -2.39 -18.25 -3.22
N SER A 338 -1.52 -19.16 -3.65
CA SER A 338 -0.73 -20.00 -2.74
C SER A 338 0.57 -20.44 -3.40
N GLY A 339 1.68 -20.53 -2.68
CA GLY A 339 2.95 -20.96 -3.26
C GLY A 339 4.18 -20.55 -2.46
N ILE A 340 5.35 -20.71 -3.09
CA ILE A 340 6.66 -20.26 -2.60
C ILE A 340 6.81 -18.76 -2.88
N VAL A 341 7.31 -18.02 -1.91
CA VAL A 341 7.48 -16.57 -1.98
C VAL A 341 8.80 -16.23 -2.67
N GLU A 342 8.71 -15.49 -3.78
CA GLU A 342 9.86 -14.91 -4.48
C GLU A 342 9.79 -13.38 -4.49
N ILE A 343 10.92 -12.75 -4.22
CA ILE A 343 11.12 -11.30 -4.30
C ILE A 343 12.24 -10.98 -5.28
N ARG A 344 12.17 -9.83 -5.94
CA ARG A 344 13.16 -9.41 -6.93
C ARG A 344 14.14 -8.41 -6.30
N HIS A 345 15.43 -8.69 -6.42
CA HIS A 345 16.50 -7.75 -6.10
C HIS A 345 17.34 -7.53 -7.37
N GLY A 346 17.32 -6.30 -7.92
CA GLY A 346 17.90 -6.01 -9.23
C GLY A 346 17.22 -6.80 -10.36
N ASP A 347 17.99 -7.54 -11.17
CA ASP A 347 17.47 -8.38 -12.27
C ASP A 347 17.26 -9.86 -11.90
N THR A 348 17.46 -10.21 -10.64
CA THR A 348 17.40 -11.60 -10.19
C THR A 348 16.24 -11.83 -9.23
N TRP A 349 15.44 -12.84 -9.52
CA TRP A 349 14.44 -13.38 -8.60
C TRP A 349 15.11 -14.36 -7.65
N GLY A 350 14.66 -14.36 -6.40
CA GLY A 350 15.15 -15.29 -5.40
C GLY A 350 14.11 -15.53 -4.34
N ARG A 351 14.25 -16.67 -3.68
CA ARG A 351 13.27 -17.19 -2.72
C ARG A 351 13.54 -16.64 -1.34
N LEU A 352 12.51 -16.28 -0.59
CA LEU A 352 12.70 -15.79 0.77
C LEU A 352 12.98 -16.96 1.74
N CYS A 353 13.79 -16.73 2.77
CA CYS A 353 14.07 -17.77 3.78
C CYS A 353 12.94 -17.91 4.81
N ARG A 354 12.56 -19.16 5.14
CA ARG A 354 11.46 -19.50 6.07
C ARG A 354 11.71 -19.05 7.52
N SER A 355 12.96 -19.02 7.98
CA SER A 355 13.29 -18.67 9.38
C SER A 355 12.90 -17.25 9.78
N HIS A 356 12.68 -16.37 8.80
CA HIS A 356 12.35 -14.95 9.00
C HIS A 356 11.03 -14.56 8.33
N TRP A 357 10.18 -15.55 8.01
CA TRP A 357 8.86 -15.36 7.41
C TRP A 357 7.76 -15.64 8.43
N ASN A 358 6.97 -14.62 8.77
CA ASN A 358 5.88 -14.73 9.74
C ASN A 358 4.51 -14.54 9.08
N LEU A 359 3.43 -14.85 9.81
CA LEU A 359 2.06 -14.83 9.30
C LEU A 359 1.60 -13.41 8.93
N GLN A 360 2.13 -12.39 9.61
CA GLN A 360 1.84 -10.99 9.38
C GLN A 360 2.43 -10.51 8.04
N ALA A 361 3.71 -10.80 7.79
CA ALA A 361 4.35 -10.55 6.50
C ALA A 361 3.69 -11.34 5.37
N ALA A 362 3.26 -12.57 5.65
CA ALA A 362 2.47 -13.36 4.73
C ALA A 362 1.10 -12.74 4.44
N SER A 363 0.44 -12.14 5.43
CA SER A 363 -0.85 -11.48 5.26
C SER A 363 -0.72 -10.18 4.46
N ALA A 364 0.34 -9.40 4.71
CA ALA A 364 0.67 -8.24 3.89
C ALA A 364 0.92 -8.64 2.42
N LEU A 365 1.63 -9.75 2.17
CA LEU A 365 1.81 -10.29 0.83
C LEU A 365 0.51 -10.82 0.19
N CYS A 366 -0.37 -11.47 0.96
CA CYS A 366 -1.66 -11.94 0.44
C CYS A 366 -2.60 -10.78 0.10
N HIS A 367 -2.60 -9.70 0.91
CA HIS A 367 -3.31 -8.47 0.60
C HIS A 367 -2.73 -7.81 -0.66
N GLN A 368 -1.39 -7.74 -0.74
CA GLN A 368 -0.66 -7.27 -1.91
C GLN A 368 -1.01 -8.05 -3.18
N LEU A 369 -1.28 -9.36 -3.12
CA LEU A 369 -1.62 -10.16 -4.30
C LEU A 369 -3.12 -10.19 -4.61
N ASN A 370 -3.93 -9.40 -3.89
CA ASN A 370 -5.39 -9.40 -3.96
C ASN A 370 -6.01 -10.78 -3.72
N CYS A 371 -5.42 -11.54 -2.79
CA CYS A 371 -5.81 -12.89 -2.42
C CYS A 371 -6.43 -12.98 -1.01
N GLY A 372 -6.83 -11.82 -0.47
CA GLY A 372 -7.28 -11.64 0.92
C GLY A 372 -6.14 -11.85 1.92
N TYR A 373 -6.38 -12.49 3.06
CA TYR A 373 -5.37 -12.65 4.11
C TYR A 373 -4.65 -14.01 4.04
N ALA A 374 -3.53 -14.14 4.75
CA ALA A 374 -2.78 -15.39 4.84
C ALA A 374 -3.48 -16.38 5.79
N LYS A 375 -3.85 -17.56 5.27
CA LYS A 375 -4.42 -18.67 6.04
C LYS A 375 -3.34 -19.52 6.70
N SER A 376 -2.22 -19.75 6.03
CA SER A 376 -1.10 -20.52 6.57
C SER A 376 0.22 -20.18 5.89
N ILE A 377 1.32 -20.38 6.62
CA ILE A 377 2.71 -20.28 6.12
C ILE A 377 3.41 -21.65 6.03
N GLN A 378 2.76 -22.72 6.50
CA GLN A 378 3.24 -24.10 6.42
C GLN A 378 2.37 -24.90 5.43
N MET A 379 3.03 -25.58 4.49
CA MET A 379 2.43 -26.66 3.69
C MET A 379 3.06 -27.99 4.09
N GLU A 380 2.27 -29.06 4.11
CA GLU A 380 2.73 -30.43 4.32
C GLU A 380 3.74 -30.84 3.23
N ASP A 381 4.78 -31.56 3.66
CA ASP A 381 5.96 -31.97 2.88
C ASP A 381 5.64 -32.41 1.44
N GLY A 382 5.99 -31.57 0.45
CA GLY A 382 5.75 -31.92 -0.95
C GLY A 382 6.53 -31.16 -2.03
N PHE A 383 7.26 -30.09 -1.72
CA PHE A 383 7.99 -29.31 -2.73
C PHE A 383 9.46 -29.19 -2.37
N VAL A 384 10.22 -30.21 -2.76
CA VAL A 384 11.69 -30.21 -2.79
C VAL A 384 12.13 -30.00 -4.23
N ASP A 385 13.14 -29.14 -4.39
CA ASP A 385 13.89 -28.81 -5.60
C ASP A 385 13.38 -27.66 -6.49
N GLY A 386 13.98 -26.49 -6.26
CA GLY A 386 14.14 -25.45 -7.26
C GLY A 386 15.58 -24.93 -7.22
N ASN A 387 16.21 -24.74 -8.39
CA ASN A 387 17.51 -24.09 -8.52
C ASN A 387 17.31 -22.57 -8.58
N GLY A 388 17.96 -21.80 -7.68
CA GLY A 388 17.88 -20.34 -7.65
C GLY A 388 18.37 -19.72 -6.33
N PRO A 389 18.79 -18.43 -6.30
CA PRO A 389 19.28 -17.77 -5.11
C PRO A 389 18.18 -17.64 -4.03
N VAL A 390 18.58 -17.71 -2.77
CA VAL A 390 17.70 -17.52 -1.60
C VAL A 390 18.06 -16.17 -0.96
N TRP A 391 17.11 -15.25 -0.93
CA TRP A 391 17.23 -13.93 -0.32
C TRP A 391 17.05 -14.01 1.20
N ARG A 392 17.72 -13.09 1.91
CA ARG A 392 17.92 -13.13 3.37
C ARG A 392 17.10 -12.07 4.11
N ASP A 393 16.25 -11.38 3.36
CA ASP A 393 15.49 -10.24 3.81
C ASP A 393 14.41 -10.68 4.81
N SER A 394 14.37 -10.00 5.96
CA SER A 394 13.34 -10.17 6.98
C SER A 394 12.40 -8.99 6.91
N PHE A 395 11.09 -9.27 6.81
CA PHE A 395 10.04 -8.25 6.78
C PHE A 395 9.28 -8.26 8.10
N HIS A 396 9.30 -7.14 8.82
CA HIS A 396 8.53 -6.97 10.05
C HIS A 396 7.25 -6.19 9.74
N CYS A 397 6.17 -6.94 9.52
CA CYS A 397 4.84 -6.41 9.19
C CYS A 397 3.87 -6.59 10.37
N GLU A 398 2.91 -5.68 10.50
CA GLU A 398 1.72 -5.75 11.36
C GLU A 398 0.59 -6.59 10.73
N GLY A 399 0.62 -6.81 9.41
CA GLY A 399 -0.31 -7.62 8.62
C GLY A 399 -1.46 -6.85 7.95
N THR A 400 -1.55 -5.54 8.22
CA THR A 400 -2.49 -4.61 7.61
C THR A 400 -1.88 -3.76 6.50
N GLU A 401 -0.58 -3.92 6.24
CA GLU A 401 0.13 -3.19 5.21
C GLU A 401 -0.38 -3.56 3.81
N SER A 402 -0.37 -2.54 2.94
CA SER A 402 -0.80 -2.65 1.56
C SER A 402 0.17 -3.48 0.72
N CYS A 403 1.47 -3.43 1.06
CA CYS A 403 2.49 -4.25 0.44
C CYS A 403 3.64 -4.60 1.39
N LEU A 404 4.40 -5.64 1.05
CA LEU A 404 5.49 -6.19 1.85
C LEU A 404 6.67 -5.21 2.06
N TRP A 405 6.85 -4.25 1.15
CA TRP A 405 7.92 -3.24 1.22
C TRP A 405 7.57 -2.04 2.12
N ASP A 406 6.30 -1.90 2.52
CA ASP A 406 5.91 -0.92 3.54
C ASP A 406 6.29 -1.39 4.95
N CYS A 407 6.73 -2.64 5.08
CA CYS A 407 7.21 -3.22 6.32
C CYS A 407 8.67 -2.84 6.61
N ALA A 408 9.04 -2.75 7.89
CA ALA A 408 10.42 -2.48 8.27
C ALA A 408 11.34 -3.64 7.83
N GLN A 409 12.24 -3.37 6.88
CA GLN A 409 13.19 -4.35 6.35
C GLN A 409 14.45 -4.39 7.24
N VAL A 410 14.88 -5.60 7.60
CA VAL A 410 16.12 -5.82 8.33
C VAL A 410 16.99 -6.82 7.57
N THR A 411 18.22 -6.42 7.25
CA THR A 411 19.25 -7.30 6.66
C THR A 411 20.28 -7.66 7.75
N LEU A 412 20.16 -8.85 8.34
CA LEU A 412 21.10 -9.37 9.35
C LEU A 412 22.10 -10.35 8.71
N GLY A 413 23.39 -10.20 9.01
CA GLY A 413 24.47 -10.99 8.42
C GLY A 413 24.70 -12.39 9.02
N ASN A 414 24.24 -13.43 8.31
CA ASN A 414 24.71 -14.86 8.19
C ASN A 414 24.59 -15.83 9.42
N PRO A 415 24.40 -17.19 9.30
CA PRO A 415 24.78 -18.14 8.22
C PRO A 415 23.64 -18.89 7.47
N SER A 416 23.74 -18.92 6.13
CA SER A 416 23.23 -19.91 5.15
C SER A 416 21.90 -20.67 5.42
N CYS A 417 20.83 -20.26 4.72
CA CYS A 417 19.60 -21.07 4.54
C CYS A 417 19.80 -22.15 3.46
N SER A 418 19.35 -23.36 3.72
CA SER A 418 19.39 -24.45 2.73
C SER A 418 18.25 -24.29 1.70
N ALA A 419 18.41 -24.85 0.50
CA ALA A 419 17.36 -24.82 -0.55
C ALA A 419 16.01 -25.45 -0.12
N LYS A 420 15.97 -26.12 1.04
CA LYS A 420 14.79 -26.74 1.65
C LYS A 420 14.00 -25.79 2.58
N GLU A 421 14.51 -24.59 2.85
CA GLU A 421 13.93 -23.61 3.79
C GLU A 421 13.34 -22.40 3.08
N ALA A 422 12.65 -22.61 1.95
CA ALA A 422 11.95 -21.53 1.25
C ALA A 422 10.63 -21.16 1.96
N ALA A 423 10.36 -19.86 2.07
CA ALA A 423 9.13 -19.32 2.62
C ALA A 423 7.93 -19.64 1.71
N THR A 424 6.80 -20.00 2.33
CA THR A 424 5.56 -20.39 1.64
C THR A 424 4.37 -19.66 2.24
N VAL A 425 3.32 -19.47 1.44
CA VAL A 425 2.07 -18.88 1.91
C VAL A 425 0.86 -19.49 1.19
N THR A 426 -0.24 -19.67 1.92
CA THR A 426 -1.57 -20.00 1.39
C THR A 426 -2.53 -18.88 1.75
N CYS A 427 -3.05 -18.17 0.75
CA CYS A 427 -3.99 -17.07 0.93
C CYS A 427 -5.45 -17.51 0.79
N SER A 428 -6.38 -16.60 1.07
CA SER A 428 -7.81 -16.91 1.12
C SER A 428 -8.54 -17.11 -0.23
N GLY A 429 -8.10 -16.49 -1.35
CA GLY A 429 -8.60 -16.71 -2.73
C GLY A 429 -9.47 -15.57 -3.35
N LEU A 430 -9.79 -15.65 -4.66
CA LEU A 430 -10.39 -14.58 -5.51
C LEU A 430 -11.91 -14.65 -5.80
N ALA A 431 -12.68 -15.56 -5.18
CA ALA A 431 -14.11 -15.73 -5.47
C ALA A 431 -15.02 -15.37 -4.29
N GLU A 432 -15.87 -14.35 -4.52
CA GLU A 432 -17.11 -13.97 -3.81
C GLU A 432 -17.00 -13.77 -2.28
N SER A 433 -16.77 -12.51 -1.91
CA SER A 433 -16.65 -12.06 -0.51
C SER A 433 -18.02 -11.99 0.18
N LEU A 434 -18.10 -12.54 1.38
CA LEU A 434 -19.24 -12.45 2.29
C LEU A 434 -18.88 -11.50 3.46
N ARG A 435 -19.82 -10.69 3.94
CA ARG A 435 -19.63 -9.87 5.16
C ARG A 435 -20.88 -9.85 6.02
N LEU A 436 -20.69 -9.47 7.29
CA LEU A 436 -21.78 -9.14 8.20
C LEU A 436 -21.82 -7.62 8.42
N SER A 437 -23.00 -7.01 8.33
CA SER A 437 -23.20 -5.57 8.46
C SER A 437 -24.20 -5.22 9.56
N GLY A 438 -23.95 -4.14 10.31
CA GLY A 438 -24.86 -3.66 11.35
C GLY A 438 -24.93 -4.52 12.63
N GLY A 439 -23.91 -5.36 12.87
CA GLY A 439 -23.69 -6.05 14.15
C GLY A 439 -22.68 -5.32 15.06
N GLU A 440 -22.49 -5.83 16.27
CA GLU A 440 -21.56 -5.32 17.29
C GLU A 440 -20.10 -5.77 17.04
N SER A 441 -19.87 -6.75 16.17
CA SER A 441 -18.57 -7.29 15.78
C SER A 441 -18.54 -7.70 14.29
N ARG A 442 -17.35 -8.07 13.80
CA ARG A 442 -17.17 -8.63 12.44
C ARG A 442 -17.83 -10.01 12.23
N CYS A 443 -18.23 -10.67 13.32
CA CYS A 443 -18.77 -12.03 13.34
C CYS A 443 -20.26 -12.07 13.71
N ASP A 444 -20.93 -10.92 13.75
CA ASP A 444 -22.38 -10.83 13.91
C ASP A 444 -22.97 -9.73 13.03
N GLY A 445 -24.26 -9.86 12.73
CA GLY A 445 -25.03 -8.88 11.97
C GLY A 445 -25.71 -9.47 10.72
N ARG A 446 -26.15 -8.57 9.85
CA ARG A 446 -26.87 -8.87 8.61
C ARG A 446 -25.95 -9.54 7.59
N VAL A 447 -26.42 -10.60 6.96
CA VAL A 447 -25.65 -11.30 5.92
C VAL A 447 -25.73 -10.55 4.58
N GLU A 448 -24.57 -10.14 4.07
CA GLU A 448 -24.42 -9.53 2.75
C GLU A 448 -23.36 -10.26 1.93
N ILE A 449 -23.60 -10.35 0.62
CA ILE A 449 -22.68 -10.98 -0.33
C ILE A 449 -22.27 -9.99 -1.43
N SER A 450 -20.99 -9.99 -1.75
CA SER A 450 -20.43 -9.18 -2.84
C SER A 450 -20.46 -10.01 -4.13
N LEU A 451 -21.40 -9.65 -5.01
CA LEU A 451 -21.44 -10.18 -6.37
C LEU A 451 -20.97 -9.09 -7.32
N ARG A 452 -19.90 -9.37 -8.08
CA ARG A 452 -19.33 -8.44 -9.07
C ARG A 452 -18.97 -7.06 -8.49
N GLY A 453 -18.49 -7.03 -7.24
CA GLY A 453 -18.08 -5.80 -6.55
C GLY A 453 -19.23 -5.00 -5.92
N VAL A 454 -20.48 -5.50 -5.97
CA VAL A 454 -21.64 -4.84 -5.37
C VAL A 454 -22.17 -5.68 -4.20
N TRP A 455 -22.18 -5.08 -3.01
CA TRP A 455 -22.77 -5.68 -1.82
C TRP A 455 -24.28 -5.74 -1.94
N SER A 456 -24.80 -6.95 -1.86
CA SER A 456 -26.21 -7.26 -2.06
C SER A 456 -26.75 -8.10 -0.89
N ARG A 457 -28.04 -7.95 -0.63
CA ARG A 457 -28.69 -8.59 0.53
C ARG A 457 -29.06 -10.03 0.22
N VAL A 458 -29.11 -10.84 1.27
CA VAL A 458 -29.66 -12.20 1.26
C VAL A 458 -31.03 -12.15 1.92
N LEU A 459 -32.05 -12.64 1.21
CA LEU A 459 -33.40 -12.76 1.76
C LEU A 459 -33.79 -14.22 1.86
N ASP A 460 -34.37 -14.61 2.99
CA ASP A 460 -34.86 -15.97 3.15
C ASP A 460 -36.08 -16.02 4.06
N ASP A 461 -37.00 -16.89 3.71
CA ASP A 461 -38.23 -17.15 4.45
C ASP A 461 -37.98 -18.28 5.47
N ASP A 462 -37.01 -19.17 5.20
CA ASP A 462 -36.73 -20.39 6.00
C ASP A 462 -35.29 -20.41 6.58
N TRP A 463 -34.70 -19.23 6.83
CA TRP A 463 -33.33 -19.10 7.38
C TRP A 463 -33.12 -19.92 8.66
N ASP A 464 -32.30 -20.96 8.58
CA ASP A 464 -32.06 -21.87 9.68
C ASP A 464 -30.61 -21.82 10.23
N ILE A 465 -30.38 -22.55 11.32
CA ILE A 465 -29.05 -22.57 11.97
C ILE A 465 -27.99 -23.25 11.10
N LYS A 466 -28.36 -24.09 10.13
CA LYS A 466 -27.42 -24.77 9.23
C LYS A 466 -26.93 -23.82 8.15
N ASP A 467 -27.81 -22.97 7.62
CA ASP A 467 -27.43 -21.90 6.70
C ASP A 467 -26.46 -20.93 7.39
N ALA A 468 -26.80 -20.55 8.62
CA ALA A 468 -25.95 -19.74 9.47
C ALA A 468 -24.57 -20.38 9.76
N HIS A 469 -24.50 -21.71 9.94
CA HIS A 469 -23.22 -22.42 10.13
C HIS A 469 -22.31 -22.30 8.91
N VAL A 470 -22.86 -22.32 7.70
CA VAL A 470 -22.09 -22.12 6.48
C VAL A 470 -21.52 -20.70 6.44
N VAL A 471 -22.31 -19.69 6.81
CA VAL A 471 -21.85 -18.29 6.90
C VAL A 471 -20.72 -18.13 7.92
N CYS A 472 -20.92 -18.61 9.15
CA CYS A 472 -19.92 -18.50 10.21
C CYS A 472 -18.62 -19.23 9.88
N ARG A 473 -18.73 -20.40 9.23
CA ARG A 473 -17.55 -21.13 8.75
C ARG A 473 -16.84 -20.40 7.60
N GLN A 474 -17.58 -19.86 6.64
CA GLN A 474 -17.00 -19.13 5.50
C GLN A 474 -16.23 -17.88 5.97
N LEU A 475 -16.72 -17.21 7.02
CA LEU A 475 -16.08 -16.05 7.65
C LEU A 475 -14.99 -16.40 8.68
N GLN A 476 -14.76 -17.69 8.94
CA GLN A 476 -13.89 -18.17 10.02
C GLN A 476 -14.27 -17.62 11.41
N CYS A 477 -15.56 -17.41 11.64
CA CYS A 477 -16.12 -16.97 12.91
C CYS A 477 -16.62 -18.15 13.77
N GLY A 478 -16.06 -19.35 13.61
CA GLY A 478 -16.47 -20.54 14.36
C GLY A 478 -17.85 -21.08 13.95
N THR A 479 -18.65 -21.51 14.93
CA THR A 479 -19.98 -22.10 14.74
C THR A 479 -21.09 -21.06 14.88
N ALA A 480 -22.26 -21.26 14.25
CA ALA A 480 -23.37 -20.34 14.42
C ALA A 480 -24.06 -20.56 15.77
N GLU A 481 -24.12 -19.51 16.59
CA GLU A 481 -24.84 -19.53 17.86
C GLU A 481 -26.32 -19.19 17.65
N LYS A 482 -26.61 -18.27 16.73
CA LYS A 482 -27.97 -17.80 16.47
C LYS A 482 -28.20 -17.40 15.02
N ALA A 483 -29.32 -17.85 14.47
CA ALA A 483 -29.88 -17.38 13.20
C ALA A 483 -31.17 -16.60 13.50
N TYR A 484 -31.32 -15.39 12.95
CA TYR A 484 -32.52 -14.56 13.21
C TYR A 484 -32.84 -13.61 12.05
N TYR A 485 -34.08 -13.12 12.03
CA TYR A 485 -34.56 -12.15 11.05
C TYR A 485 -34.54 -10.73 11.62
N LEU A 486 -34.24 -9.75 10.78
CA LEU A 486 -34.14 -8.35 11.21
C LEU A 486 -35.50 -7.65 11.36
N PRO A 487 -35.67 -6.76 12.37
CA PRO A 487 -36.91 -6.00 12.58
C PRO A 487 -37.25 -5.08 11.41
N LYS A 488 -38.55 -4.80 11.19
CA LYS A 488 -39.05 -3.96 10.07
C LYS A 488 -38.41 -2.58 9.95
N SER A 489 -37.92 -1.99 11.04
CA SER A 489 -37.25 -0.68 11.07
C SER A 489 -35.84 -0.68 10.48
N GLU A 490 -35.15 -1.82 10.52
CA GLU A 490 -33.75 -1.97 10.09
C GLU A 490 -33.63 -2.67 8.74
N ARG A 491 -34.75 -3.01 8.09
CA ARG A 491 -34.71 -3.64 6.77
C ARG A 491 -34.11 -2.70 5.74
N GLY A 492 -33.11 -3.19 5.01
CA GLY A 492 -32.43 -2.40 3.99
C GLY A 492 -33.38 -2.06 2.82
N ARG A 493 -33.17 -0.92 2.17
CA ARG A 493 -33.72 -0.67 0.82
C ARG A 493 -32.57 -0.82 -0.17
N GLY A 494 -32.49 -1.95 -0.85
CA GLY A 494 -31.37 -2.24 -1.74
C GLY A 494 -31.53 -3.51 -2.57
N LEU A 495 -30.55 -3.79 -3.43
CA LEU A 495 -30.49 -4.97 -4.30
C LEU A 495 -30.43 -6.26 -3.47
N VAL A 496 -31.07 -7.32 -3.98
CA VAL A 496 -31.11 -8.66 -3.37
C VAL A 496 -30.37 -9.61 -4.31
N ALA A 497 -29.34 -10.27 -3.80
CA ALA A 497 -28.52 -11.20 -4.56
C ALA A 497 -29.04 -12.64 -4.47
N LEU A 498 -29.39 -13.08 -3.25
CA LEU A 498 -29.77 -14.46 -2.98
C LEU A 498 -31.15 -14.55 -2.36
N ARG A 499 -31.89 -15.59 -2.76
CA ARG A 499 -33.17 -15.96 -2.18
C ARG A 499 -33.27 -17.45 -1.91
N SER A 500 -34.01 -17.81 -0.86
CA SER A 500 -34.36 -19.20 -0.51
C SER A 500 -33.09 -20.05 -0.38
N VAL A 501 -32.25 -19.70 0.59
CA VAL A 501 -30.97 -20.38 0.81
C VAL A 501 -31.26 -21.68 1.53
N GLN A 502 -30.80 -22.80 0.96
CA GLN A 502 -30.96 -24.12 1.57
C GLN A 502 -29.61 -24.83 1.60
N CYS A 503 -28.95 -24.75 2.75
CA CYS A 503 -27.69 -25.43 3.01
C CYS A 503 -27.91 -26.75 3.75
N THR A 504 -27.04 -27.72 3.50
CA THR A 504 -26.93 -28.94 4.31
C THR A 504 -26.12 -28.72 5.60
N GLY A 505 -25.36 -27.61 5.67
CA GLY A 505 -24.48 -27.23 6.77
C GLY A 505 -23.02 -27.67 6.58
N LYS A 506 -22.69 -28.38 5.49
CA LYS A 506 -21.34 -28.88 5.19
C LYS A 506 -20.62 -28.11 4.09
N GLU A 507 -21.31 -27.21 3.41
CA GLU A 507 -20.82 -26.38 2.32
C GLU A 507 -19.76 -25.37 2.79
N THR A 508 -18.66 -25.23 2.05
CA THR A 508 -17.58 -24.30 2.41
C THR A 508 -17.93 -22.83 2.17
N GLN A 509 -18.96 -22.56 1.35
CA GLN A 509 -19.39 -21.23 0.96
C GLN A 509 -20.91 -21.20 0.78
N LEU A 510 -21.54 -20.06 1.07
CA LEU A 510 -22.99 -19.87 0.97
C LEU A 510 -23.50 -20.05 -0.48
N MET A 511 -22.67 -19.73 -1.46
CA MET A 511 -22.97 -19.86 -2.89
C MET A 511 -23.00 -21.31 -3.40
N LEU A 512 -22.44 -22.24 -2.61
CA LEU A 512 -22.51 -23.68 -2.91
C LEU A 512 -23.78 -24.32 -2.34
N CYS A 513 -24.56 -23.58 -1.56
CA CYS A 513 -25.88 -24.01 -1.13
C CYS A 513 -26.87 -23.91 -2.29
N ASN A 514 -27.98 -24.66 -2.18
CA ASN A 514 -29.05 -24.54 -3.15
C ASN A 514 -29.72 -23.17 -2.97
N THR A 515 -29.55 -22.28 -3.94
CA THR A 515 -30.05 -20.91 -3.91
C THR A 515 -30.79 -20.58 -5.21
N SER A 516 -31.72 -19.62 -5.16
CA SER A 516 -32.41 -19.11 -6.34
C SER A 516 -31.90 -17.71 -6.73
N HIS A 517 -31.62 -17.48 -8.02
CA HIS A 517 -30.98 -16.27 -8.52
C HIS A 517 -31.83 -15.55 -9.59
N TYR A 518 -31.97 -14.22 -9.43
CA TYR A 518 -32.32 -13.17 -10.41
C TYR A 518 -33.76 -12.59 -10.53
N GLN A 519 -33.78 -11.25 -10.39
CA GLN A 519 -34.66 -10.12 -10.76
C GLN A 519 -36.20 -10.15 -10.78
N THR A 520 -36.71 -8.99 -10.33
CA THR A 520 -38.08 -8.43 -10.23
C THR A 520 -39.01 -9.07 -9.21
N VAL A 521 -39.55 -8.20 -8.34
CA VAL A 521 -40.46 -8.54 -7.24
C VAL A 521 -41.74 -9.20 -7.78
N PRO A 522 -42.15 -10.34 -7.19
CA PRO A 522 -43.52 -10.45 -6.73
C PRO A 522 -43.59 -10.87 -5.25
N THR A 523 -44.36 -10.07 -4.50
CA THR A 523 -45.16 -10.42 -3.32
C THR A 523 -44.92 -11.80 -2.68
N GLY A 524 -43.86 -11.91 -1.89
CA GLY A 524 -43.60 -12.96 -0.91
C GLY A 524 -42.88 -12.34 0.29
N VAL A 525 -43.10 -12.86 1.50
CA VAL A 525 -42.57 -12.30 2.77
C VAL A 525 -41.11 -12.72 2.93
N SER A 526 -40.23 -12.18 2.10
CA SER A 526 -38.80 -12.48 2.19
C SER A 526 -38.09 -11.49 3.10
N GLU A 527 -37.48 -12.03 4.15
CA GLU A 527 -36.95 -11.28 5.28
C GLU A 527 -35.42 -11.16 5.22
N ASP A 528 -34.90 -10.01 5.64
CA ASP A 528 -33.44 -9.81 5.75
C ASP A 528 -32.90 -10.72 6.85
N VAL A 529 -31.92 -11.56 6.50
CA VAL A 529 -31.35 -12.55 7.40
C VAL A 529 -30.11 -12.04 8.12
N ALA A 530 -29.92 -12.49 9.36
CA ALA A 530 -28.78 -12.15 10.21
C ALA A 530 -28.29 -13.38 10.97
N VAL A 531 -27.03 -13.31 11.41
CA VAL A 531 -26.35 -14.37 12.15
C VAL A 531 -25.54 -13.80 13.30
N ILE A 532 -25.42 -14.57 14.38
CA ILE A 532 -24.42 -14.41 15.43
C ILE A 532 -23.55 -15.65 15.40
N CYS A 533 -22.29 -15.48 15.07
CA CYS A 533 -21.29 -16.53 15.09
C CYS A 533 -20.54 -16.53 16.41
N SER A 534 -20.03 -17.69 16.82
CA SER A 534 -19.30 -17.84 18.08
C SER A 534 -18.03 -16.99 18.13
N GLY A 535 -17.47 -16.65 16.96
CA GLY A 535 -16.21 -15.92 16.79
C GLY A 535 -15.03 -16.69 17.40
N GLU A 536 -13.92 -16.85 16.67
CA GLU A 536 -12.65 -16.96 17.39
C GLU A 536 -12.49 -15.61 18.09
N SER A 537 -12.73 -15.57 19.41
CA SER A 537 -12.60 -14.38 20.23
C SER A 537 -11.20 -13.79 19.99
N LEU A 538 -11.10 -12.68 19.25
CA LEU A 538 -9.85 -11.95 19.01
C LEU A 538 -9.34 -11.46 20.37
N ARG A 539 -8.51 -12.29 21.01
CA ARG A 539 -7.78 -11.93 22.22
C ARG A 539 -6.56 -11.14 21.79
N GLN A 540 -6.49 -9.88 22.20
CA GLN A 540 -5.32 -9.03 21.98
C GLN A 540 -4.74 -8.62 23.33
N MET A 541 -3.46 -8.25 23.34
CA MET A 541 -2.76 -7.78 24.53
C MET A 541 -2.00 -6.49 24.22
N ARG A 542 -1.97 -5.58 25.19
CA ARG A 542 -1.12 -4.38 25.14
C ARG A 542 -0.57 -4.03 26.51
N LEU A 543 0.53 -3.27 26.54
CA LEU A 543 1.06 -2.64 27.74
C LEU A 543 0.75 -1.14 27.74
N VAL A 544 0.14 -0.65 28.81
CA VAL A 544 -0.32 0.75 28.93
C VAL A 544 0.41 1.45 30.07
N ASN A 545 0.62 2.76 29.95
CA ASN A 545 1.27 3.62 30.95
C ASN A 545 2.72 3.24 31.31
N GLY A 546 3.42 2.50 30.45
CA GLY A 546 4.88 2.39 30.52
C GLY A 546 5.58 3.46 29.69
N THR A 547 6.89 3.63 29.89
CA THR A 547 7.70 4.59 29.12
C THR A 547 8.03 4.11 27.71
N ASN A 548 7.79 2.82 27.39
CA ASN A 548 7.91 2.25 26.04
C ASN A 548 6.98 1.03 25.88
N ARG A 549 6.97 0.40 24.69
CA ARG A 549 6.09 -0.73 24.36
C ARG A 549 6.34 -2.03 25.13
N CYS A 550 7.49 -2.15 25.82
CA CYS A 550 7.94 -3.36 26.52
C CYS A 550 7.90 -3.22 28.05
N ALA A 551 7.19 -2.20 28.56
CA ALA A 551 6.83 -2.08 29.96
C ALA A 551 5.44 -1.47 30.10
N GLY A 552 4.73 -1.79 31.17
CA GLY A 552 3.43 -1.18 31.46
C GLY A 552 2.45 -2.11 32.17
N ARG A 553 1.24 -1.61 32.43
CA ARG A 553 0.09 -2.37 32.90
C ARG A 553 -0.40 -3.31 31.80
N VAL A 554 -0.70 -4.55 32.14
CA VAL A 554 -1.17 -5.57 31.19
C VAL A 554 -2.67 -5.41 30.97
N GLU A 555 -3.07 -5.19 29.72
CA GLU A 555 -4.48 -5.13 29.32
C GLU A 555 -4.76 -6.15 28.21
N LEU A 556 -5.92 -6.81 28.33
CA LEU A 556 -6.43 -7.82 27.41
C LEU A 556 -7.71 -7.35 26.74
N TYR A 557 -7.84 -7.64 25.45
CA TYR A 557 -9.05 -7.36 24.68
C TYR A 557 -9.85 -8.65 24.51
N LEU A 558 -11.11 -8.65 24.94
CA LEU A 558 -12.02 -9.78 24.73
C LEU A 558 -13.44 -9.25 24.48
N HIS A 559 -14.12 -9.81 23.46
CA HIS A 559 -15.51 -9.46 23.10
C HIS A 559 -15.77 -7.95 22.94
N GLY A 560 -14.85 -7.22 22.30
CA GLY A 560 -15.04 -5.79 22.05
C GLY A 560 -14.52 -4.88 23.17
N ILE A 561 -14.09 -5.42 24.31
CA ILE A 561 -13.83 -4.66 25.54
C ILE A 561 -12.39 -4.90 26.03
N TRP A 562 -11.67 -3.82 26.33
CA TRP A 562 -10.40 -3.88 27.04
C TRP A 562 -10.62 -4.06 28.53
N GLY A 563 -9.83 -4.92 29.15
CA GLY A 563 -9.85 -5.16 30.59
C GLY A 563 -8.47 -5.54 31.12
N THR A 564 -8.30 -5.48 32.43
CA THR A 564 -7.00 -5.63 33.11
C THR A 564 -6.78 -7.06 33.61
N VAL A 565 -5.59 -7.32 34.15
CA VAL A 565 -5.22 -8.59 34.80
C VAL A 565 -4.95 -8.31 36.27
N CYS A 566 -5.48 -9.13 37.17
CA CYS A 566 -5.22 -9.01 38.60
C CYS A 566 -3.81 -9.48 38.98
N ASP A 567 -3.23 -8.86 39.99
CA ASP A 567 -1.92 -9.19 40.56
C ASP A 567 -1.93 -10.36 41.57
N ASP A 568 -3.10 -10.90 41.92
CA ASP A 568 -3.24 -12.10 42.74
C ASP A 568 -2.53 -13.28 42.04
N ASN A 569 -1.51 -13.83 42.72
CA ASN A 569 -0.56 -14.84 42.21
C ASN A 569 0.31 -14.43 41.02
N TRP A 570 0.31 -13.15 40.61
CA TRP A 570 1.13 -12.65 39.51
C TRP A 570 2.62 -12.72 39.81
N ASP A 571 3.35 -13.54 39.05
CA ASP A 571 4.78 -13.77 39.24
C ASP A 571 5.63 -13.55 37.98
N LEU A 572 6.94 -13.82 38.10
CA LEU A 572 7.89 -13.64 36.99
C LEU A 572 7.61 -14.62 35.84
N SER A 573 7.05 -15.79 36.11
CA SER A 573 6.69 -16.80 35.11
C SER A 573 5.54 -16.27 34.25
N ASP A 574 4.54 -15.65 34.86
CA ASP A 574 3.41 -15.00 34.16
C ASP A 574 3.90 -13.84 33.30
N ALA A 575 4.70 -12.95 33.90
CA ALA A 575 5.30 -11.83 33.19
C ALA A 575 6.18 -12.29 32.01
N ASN A 576 6.86 -13.43 32.15
CA ASN A 576 7.71 -13.97 31.09
C ASN A 576 6.90 -14.44 29.88
N VAL A 577 5.69 -14.99 30.09
CA VAL A 577 4.76 -15.31 29.00
C VAL A 577 4.33 -14.02 28.29
N VAL A 578 3.98 -12.97 29.04
CA VAL A 578 3.62 -11.65 28.47
C VAL A 578 4.75 -11.08 27.61
N CYS A 579 5.99 -11.04 28.14
CA CYS A 579 7.14 -10.49 27.43
C CYS A 579 7.48 -11.28 26.16
N LYS A 580 7.37 -12.61 26.20
CA LYS A 580 7.55 -13.47 25.03
C LYS A 580 6.45 -13.24 23.99
N GLN A 581 5.19 -13.20 24.43
CA GLN A 581 4.03 -13.03 23.57
C GLN A 581 4.06 -11.69 22.82
N LEU A 582 4.58 -10.64 23.44
CA LEU A 582 4.76 -9.31 22.84
C LEU A 582 6.07 -9.16 22.05
N GLY A 583 6.94 -10.17 22.02
CA GLY A 583 8.23 -10.10 21.35
C GLY A 583 9.21 -9.11 22.00
N CYS A 584 9.12 -8.92 23.31
CA CYS A 584 9.95 -8.01 24.12
C CYS A 584 11.06 -8.74 24.92
N GLY A 585 11.40 -9.96 24.51
CA GLY A 585 12.40 -10.81 25.17
C GLY A 585 11.83 -11.53 26.39
N HIS A 586 12.55 -11.50 27.52
CA HIS A 586 12.17 -12.19 28.77
C HIS A 586 11.74 -11.19 29.85
N ALA A 587 11.01 -11.64 30.87
CA ALA A 587 10.62 -10.74 31.97
C ALA A 587 11.80 -10.44 32.89
N ILE A 588 12.01 -9.15 33.17
CA ILE A 588 12.92 -8.65 34.21
C ILE A 588 12.17 -8.58 35.54
N GLU A 589 10.96 -8.01 35.53
CA GLU A 589 10.19 -7.74 36.75
C GLU A 589 8.68 -7.88 36.48
N ALA A 590 7.98 -8.45 37.46
CA ALA A 590 6.53 -8.55 37.51
C ALA A 590 6.04 -7.54 38.55
N PHE A 591 5.29 -6.53 38.10
CA PHE A 591 4.79 -5.48 38.96
C PHE A 591 3.39 -5.79 39.46
N VAL A 592 3.18 -5.49 40.74
CA VAL A 592 1.91 -5.64 41.46
C VAL A 592 1.43 -4.27 41.93
N SER A 593 0.20 -4.22 42.43
CA SER A 593 -0.44 -3.07 43.06
C SER A 593 -0.53 -1.84 42.15
N ALA A 594 -0.91 -2.05 40.89
CA ALA A 594 -1.14 -1.00 39.91
C ALA A 594 0.04 -0.02 39.77
N HIS A 595 1.28 -0.53 39.72
CA HIS A 595 2.50 0.27 39.63
C HIS A 595 2.48 1.29 38.46
N TYR A 596 1.91 0.91 37.32
CA TYR A 596 1.74 1.78 36.15
C TYR A 596 0.41 2.56 36.14
N GLY A 597 -0.21 2.68 37.31
CA GLY A 597 -1.53 3.27 37.51
C GLY A 597 -2.66 2.26 37.33
N GLU A 598 -3.79 2.56 37.97
CA GLU A 598 -5.01 1.77 37.92
C GLU A 598 -5.63 1.82 36.52
N GLY A 599 -6.11 0.68 36.03
CA GLY A 599 -6.95 0.60 34.86
C GLY A 599 -8.41 0.92 35.18
N SER A 600 -9.29 0.60 34.23
CA SER A 600 -10.72 0.85 34.38
C SER A 600 -11.53 -0.20 33.63
N GLY A 601 -12.75 -0.48 34.10
CA GLY A 601 -13.67 -1.39 33.44
C GLY A 601 -13.55 -2.83 33.94
N GLN A 602 -13.48 -3.78 33.01
CA GLN A 602 -13.47 -5.21 33.34
C GLN A 602 -12.08 -5.65 33.78
N ILE A 603 -11.99 -6.56 34.76
CA ILE A 603 -10.76 -7.35 35.01
C ILE A 603 -11.00 -8.74 34.42
N TRP A 604 -10.17 -9.15 33.47
CA TRP A 604 -10.40 -10.37 32.69
C TRP A 604 -9.84 -11.62 33.34
N LEU A 605 -8.66 -11.53 33.95
CA LEU A 605 -7.94 -12.65 34.52
C LEU A 605 -7.64 -12.40 36.00
N ASP A 606 -7.73 -13.47 36.78
CA ASP A 606 -7.48 -13.56 38.21
C ASP A 606 -6.81 -14.91 38.52
N ASP A 607 -5.94 -14.95 39.53
CA ASP A 607 -5.09 -16.08 39.90
C ASP A 607 -4.38 -16.71 38.70
N VAL A 608 -3.65 -15.91 37.91
CA VAL A 608 -2.86 -16.43 36.79
C VAL A 608 -1.69 -17.25 37.36
N ASN A 609 -1.44 -18.43 36.78
CA ASN A 609 -0.42 -19.34 37.27
C ASN A 609 0.24 -20.08 36.09
N CYS A 610 1.00 -19.34 35.30
CA CYS A 610 1.79 -19.84 34.18
C CYS A 610 3.00 -20.65 34.66
N THR A 611 3.43 -21.61 33.85
CA THR A 611 4.72 -22.29 34.01
C THR A 611 5.89 -21.49 33.40
N GLY A 612 5.59 -20.46 32.59
CA GLY A 612 6.56 -19.62 31.89
C GLY A 612 6.96 -20.16 30.51
N ALA A 613 6.41 -21.32 30.11
CA ALA A 613 6.65 -21.99 28.83
C ALA A 613 5.49 -21.85 27.83
N GLU A 614 4.36 -21.33 28.29
CA GLU A 614 3.17 -21.06 27.49
C GLU A 614 3.48 -20.04 26.38
N SER A 615 2.80 -20.16 25.24
CA SER A 615 2.89 -19.21 24.13
C SER A 615 2.08 -17.94 24.36
N ASP A 616 0.98 -18.05 25.11
CA ASP A 616 0.00 -16.98 25.30
C ASP A 616 -0.49 -16.96 26.75
N LEU A 617 -0.71 -15.76 27.30
CA LEU A 617 -1.15 -15.60 28.69
C LEU A 617 -2.51 -16.27 28.97
N TRP A 618 -3.42 -16.28 27.98
CA TRP A 618 -4.72 -16.92 28.09
C TRP A 618 -4.69 -18.45 27.98
N ALA A 619 -3.53 -19.05 27.71
CA ALA A 619 -3.33 -20.49 27.79
C ALA A 619 -2.90 -20.93 29.21
N CYS A 620 -2.52 -19.99 30.07
CA CYS A 620 -2.16 -20.29 31.43
C CYS A 620 -3.37 -20.68 32.27
N PRO A 621 -3.21 -21.62 33.22
CA PRO A 621 -4.19 -21.86 34.27
C PRO A 621 -4.55 -20.55 34.98
N SER A 622 -5.84 -20.24 35.04
CA SER A 622 -6.40 -19.07 35.72
C SER A 622 -7.84 -19.36 36.14
N ARG A 623 -8.45 -18.43 36.90
CA ARG A 623 -9.90 -18.49 37.16
C ARG A 623 -10.71 -18.26 35.88
N VAL A 624 -12.00 -18.54 35.99
CA VAL A 624 -12.94 -18.28 34.89
C VAL A 624 -12.90 -16.80 34.52
N TRP A 625 -12.80 -16.52 33.22
CA TRP A 625 -12.67 -15.16 32.70
C TRP A 625 -13.76 -14.22 33.20
N GLY A 626 -13.36 -13.01 33.60
CA GLY A 626 -14.25 -12.00 34.15
C GLY A 626 -14.76 -12.27 35.57
N GLN A 627 -14.42 -13.42 36.17
CA GLN A 627 -14.66 -13.69 37.58
C GLN A 627 -13.39 -13.41 38.38
N HIS A 628 -13.45 -12.37 39.20
CA HIS A 628 -12.35 -11.94 40.04
C HIS A 628 -12.86 -11.39 41.38
N ASN A 629 -12.00 -11.37 42.40
CA ASN A 629 -12.25 -10.63 43.65
C ASN A 629 -11.42 -9.35 43.78
N CYS A 630 -10.69 -8.98 42.74
CA CYS A 630 -9.75 -7.86 42.74
C CYS A 630 -10.40 -6.51 42.42
N GLN A 631 -9.72 -5.44 42.81
CA GLN A 631 -9.99 -4.04 42.44
C GLN A 631 -8.88 -3.52 41.51
N HIS A 632 -9.07 -2.41 40.79
CA HIS A 632 -8.03 -1.91 39.86
C HIS A 632 -6.73 -1.45 40.54
N LYS A 633 -6.73 -1.23 41.85
CA LYS A 633 -5.50 -1.05 42.64
C LYS A 633 -4.59 -2.30 42.63
N GLU A 634 -5.13 -3.45 42.21
CA GLU A 634 -4.49 -4.77 42.10
C GLU A 634 -4.20 -5.09 40.63
N ASP A 635 -4.18 -4.10 39.72
CA ASP A 635 -3.85 -4.37 38.32
C ASP A 635 -2.35 -4.70 38.14
N ALA A 636 -2.08 -5.78 37.43
CA ALA A 636 -0.75 -6.32 37.18
C ALA A 636 0.01 -5.57 36.07
N GLY A 637 1.33 -5.52 36.19
CA GLY A 637 2.23 -4.92 35.21
C GLY A 637 3.48 -5.75 34.95
N VAL A 638 4.23 -5.40 33.91
CA VAL A 638 5.47 -6.08 33.53
C VAL A 638 6.56 -5.11 33.08
N LEU A 639 7.81 -5.53 33.23
CA LEU A 639 8.99 -4.96 32.59
C LEU A 639 9.80 -6.06 31.91
N CYS A 640 9.98 -5.92 30.60
CA CYS A 640 10.64 -6.91 29.76
C CYS A 640 12.10 -6.52 29.46
N SER A 641 12.90 -7.49 29.01
CA SER A 641 14.34 -7.32 28.78
C SER A 641 14.69 -6.34 27.68
N ASP A 642 13.83 -6.24 26.67
CA ASP A 642 14.03 -5.35 25.53
C ASP A 642 13.52 -3.93 25.83
N PHE A 643 13.20 -3.65 27.09
CA PHE A 643 12.97 -2.30 27.57
C PHE A 643 14.27 -1.50 27.52
N LEU A 644 14.28 -0.49 26.63
CA LEU A 644 15.33 0.51 26.54
C LEU A 644 14.82 1.84 27.06
N ALA A 645 15.61 2.49 27.91
CA ALA A 645 15.33 3.83 28.39
C ALA A 645 16.59 4.69 28.36
N LEU A 646 16.40 5.99 28.17
CA LEU A 646 17.46 7.00 28.11
C LEU A 646 17.20 8.04 29.20
N ARG A 647 18.22 8.43 29.96
CA ARG A 647 18.10 9.50 30.97
C ARG A 647 19.37 10.35 31.08
N LEU A 648 19.21 11.54 31.64
CA LEU A 648 20.31 12.42 32.04
C LEU A 648 20.46 12.42 33.56
N VAL A 649 21.68 12.22 34.04
CA VAL A 649 22.01 12.12 35.47
C VAL A 649 23.01 13.21 35.87
N ASN A 650 22.88 13.70 37.11
CA ASN A 650 23.77 14.68 37.75
C ASN A 650 23.85 16.06 37.07
N GLY A 651 22.78 16.54 36.44
CA GLY A 651 22.69 17.90 35.88
C GLY A 651 21.30 18.52 36.05
N ASN A 652 20.70 19.04 34.98
CA ASN A 652 19.30 19.49 34.95
C ASN A 652 18.50 18.65 33.92
N ASP A 653 17.19 18.91 33.77
CA ASP A 653 16.30 18.08 32.93
C ASP A 653 16.76 17.92 31.47
N CYS A 654 17.61 18.84 30.98
CA CYS A 654 18.11 18.85 29.59
C CYS A 654 19.64 18.96 29.47
N ALA A 655 20.38 18.65 30.54
CA ALA A 655 21.83 18.58 30.52
C ALA A 655 22.33 17.63 31.61
N GLY A 656 23.19 16.67 31.27
CA GLY A 656 23.70 15.70 32.24
C GLY A 656 24.58 14.63 31.61
N ARG A 657 24.98 13.66 32.42
CA ARG A 657 25.61 12.42 31.95
C ARG A 657 24.55 11.51 31.34
N VAL A 658 24.83 10.96 30.16
CA VAL A 658 23.89 10.09 29.43
C VAL A 658 23.99 8.67 29.98
N GLU A 659 22.85 8.15 30.43
CA GLU A 659 22.72 6.74 30.82
C GLU A 659 21.60 6.06 30.04
N VAL A 660 21.84 4.81 29.66
CA VAL A 660 20.89 3.92 29.00
C VAL A 660 20.57 2.75 29.91
N PHE A 661 19.30 2.35 29.93
CA PHE A 661 18.86 1.15 30.62
C PHE A 661 18.82 -0.01 29.63
N TYR A 662 19.51 -1.09 29.98
CA TYR A 662 19.47 -2.34 29.22
C TYR A 662 19.71 -3.53 30.14
N ASN A 663 18.97 -4.60 29.88
CA ASN A 663 19.08 -5.87 30.59
C ASN A 663 19.08 -5.71 32.12
N GLY A 664 18.16 -4.88 32.63
CA GLY A 664 17.97 -4.67 34.08
C GLY A 664 18.89 -3.64 34.74
N THR A 665 19.83 -3.02 34.02
CA THR A 665 20.80 -2.09 34.64
C THR A 665 21.02 -0.81 33.84
N TRP A 666 21.22 0.31 34.55
CA TRP A 666 21.64 1.58 33.96
C TRP A 666 23.14 1.58 33.74
N GLY A 667 23.56 1.87 32.50
CA GLY A 667 24.96 2.02 32.13
C GLY A 667 25.21 3.29 31.31
N SER A 668 26.47 3.71 31.24
CA SER A 668 26.89 4.91 30.53
C SER A 668 27.13 4.65 29.04
N VAL A 669 27.10 5.73 28.26
CA VAL A 669 27.35 5.72 26.81
C VAL A 669 28.71 6.36 26.51
N CYS A 670 29.53 5.75 25.67
CA CYS A 670 30.85 6.27 25.30
C CYS A 670 30.76 7.39 24.26
N SER A 671 31.68 8.36 24.34
CA SER A 671 31.71 9.57 23.52
C SER A 671 32.59 9.44 22.27
N ASN A 672 33.25 8.30 22.07
CA ASN A 672 34.13 8.07 20.93
C ASN A 672 33.35 8.13 19.62
N ARG A 673 33.83 8.95 18.68
CA ARG A 673 33.18 9.30 17.40
C ARG A 673 31.76 9.88 17.50
N MET A 674 31.33 10.29 18.69
CA MET A 674 30.03 10.93 18.84
C MET A 674 30.03 12.32 18.19
N SER A 675 29.09 12.54 17.28
CA SER A 675 28.91 13.81 16.59
C SER A 675 27.95 14.75 17.34
N GLN A 676 28.01 16.04 17.05
CA GLN A 676 27.04 17.01 17.57
C GLN A 676 25.60 16.67 17.14
N LEU A 677 25.45 16.02 15.98
CA LEU A 677 24.18 15.49 15.49
C LEU A 677 23.66 14.36 16.37
N THR A 678 24.54 13.48 16.86
CA THR A 678 24.18 12.42 17.80
C THR A 678 23.67 12.99 19.13
N ALA A 679 24.34 14.02 19.65
CA ALA A 679 23.86 14.73 20.84
C ALA A 679 22.51 15.44 20.57
N ALA A 680 22.30 16.00 19.38
CA ALA A 680 21.02 16.59 18.98
C ALA A 680 19.89 15.55 18.89
N THR A 681 20.16 14.36 18.34
CA THR A 681 19.20 13.24 18.31
C THR A 681 18.86 12.75 19.71
N MET A 682 19.83 12.68 20.63
CA MET A 682 19.57 12.38 22.04
C MET A 682 18.73 13.46 22.73
N CYS A 683 19.00 14.73 22.47
CA CYS A 683 18.22 15.85 22.98
C CYS A 683 16.78 15.85 22.44
N LYS A 684 16.60 15.51 21.16
CA LYS A 684 15.30 15.32 20.52
C LYS A 684 14.53 14.15 21.14
N HIS A 685 15.20 13.02 21.37
CA HIS A 685 14.62 11.85 22.05
C HIS A 685 14.13 12.19 23.47
N LEU A 686 14.88 13.01 24.20
CA LEU A 686 14.55 13.44 25.57
C LEU A 686 13.52 14.59 25.62
N GLY A 687 13.04 15.10 24.47
CA GLY A 687 12.10 16.22 24.41
C GLY A 687 12.72 17.58 24.78
N CYS A 688 14.05 17.70 24.73
CA CYS A 688 14.82 18.87 25.16
C CYS A 688 15.22 19.83 24.03
N GLY A 689 14.69 19.62 22.82
CA GLY A 689 14.91 20.44 21.62
C GLY A 689 15.84 19.81 20.59
N ASP A 690 15.93 20.43 19.40
CA ASP A 690 16.64 19.89 18.23
C ASP A 690 18.15 20.21 18.19
N GLY A 691 18.68 20.85 19.24
CA GLY A 691 20.09 21.21 19.36
C GLY A 691 20.72 20.51 20.56
N GLY A 692 21.89 19.90 20.38
CA GLY A 692 22.67 19.28 21.44
C GLY A 692 24.15 19.60 21.30
N GLY A 693 24.84 19.77 22.43
CA GLY A 693 26.29 19.89 22.51
C GLY A 693 26.86 18.82 23.44
N ILE A 694 28.01 18.27 23.08
CA ILE A 694 28.76 17.33 23.94
C ILE A 694 29.57 18.18 24.93
N ALA A 695 29.36 17.95 26.22
CA ALA A 695 30.08 18.66 27.28
C ALA A 695 31.40 17.95 27.59
N THR A 696 32.49 18.72 27.69
CA THR A 696 33.82 18.19 28.04
C THR A 696 34.03 18.14 29.57
N ASP A 697 35.04 17.38 30.00
CA ASP A 697 35.65 17.44 31.34
C ASP A 697 34.82 16.91 32.52
N PHE A 698 34.16 15.75 32.39
CA PHE A 698 33.46 15.07 33.50
C PHE A 698 32.50 15.97 34.29
N LYS A 699 31.92 16.97 33.62
CA LYS A 699 31.18 18.08 34.25
C LYS A 699 30.06 17.61 35.19
N TYR A 700 29.49 16.44 34.94
CA TYR A 700 28.38 15.86 35.72
C TYR A 700 28.80 14.62 36.55
N GLY A 701 30.09 14.46 36.82
CA GLY A 701 30.63 13.37 37.65
C GLY A 701 30.66 11.99 36.97
N ARG A 702 31.33 11.03 37.61
CA ARG A 702 31.63 9.70 37.04
C ARG A 702 30.52 8.68 37.36
N GLY A 703 30.13 7.88 36.37
CA GLY A 703 29.21 6.75 36.55
C GLY A 703 29.84 5.60 37.36
N SER A 704 29.01 4.85 38.08
CA SER A 704 29.42 3.65 38.84
C SER A 704 29.07 2.33 38.12
N GLY A 705 28.11 2.33 37.19
CA GLY A 705 27.58 1.16 36.47
C GLY A 705 28.39 0.70 35.24
N PRO A 706 27.85 -0.25 34.44
CA PRO A 706 28.44 -0.72 33.17
C PRO A 706 28.50 0.40 32.10
N THR A 707 29.25 0.18 31.03
CA THR A 707 29.30 1.09 29.87
C THR A 707 28.79 0.35 28.65
N TRP A 708 27.56 0.61 28.22
CA TRP A 708 26.81 -0.30 27.35
C TRP A 708 27.04 -0.11 25.85
N LEU A 709 27.48 1.08 25.43
CA LEU A 709 27.31 1.54 24.05
C LEU A 709 28.50 2.40 23.65
N ASP A 710 29.12 2.06 22.51
CA ASP A 710 30.24 2.78 21.90
C ASP A 710 30.02 2.99 20.38
N HIS A 711 30.79 3.90 19.78
CA HIS A 711 30.78 4.23 18.35
C HIS A 711 29.40 4.54 17.76
N ILE A 712 28.64 5.41 18.44
CA ILE A 712 27.29 5.77 17.99
C ILE A 712 27.35 6.80 16.85
N GLU A 713 26.76 6.45 15.72
CA GLU A 713 26.62 7.31 14.54
C GLU A 713 25.14 7.55 14.20
N CYS A 714 24.67 8.78 14.42
CA CYS A 714 23.33 9.23 14.04
C CYS A 714 23.35 10.08 12.76
N THR A 715 22.28 9.99 11.96
CA THR A 715 22.03 10.82 10.76
C THR A 715 20.89 11.82 11.01
N GLU A 716 20.68 12.80 10.12
CA GLU A 716 19.62 13.81 10.26
C GLU A 716 18.19 13.22 10.14
N GLN A 717 18.06 12.00 9.63
CA GLN A 717 16.79 11.30 9.50
C GLN A 717 16.38 10.59 10.80
N HIS A 718 17.31 10.37 11.72
CA HIS A 718 17.03 9.66 12.98
C HIS A 718 16.41 10.60 14.01
N SER A 719 15.25 10.22 14.55
CA SER A 719 14.52 10.95 15.59
C SER A 719 14.78 10.41 17.01
N SER A 720 15.42 9.25 17.11
CA SER A 720 15.69 8.54 18.36
C SER A 720 17.09 7.93 18.36
N LEU A 721 17.72 7.85 19.53
CA LEU A 721 19.02 7.19 19.71
C LEU A 721 18.99 5.72 19.24
N TRP A 722 17.85 5.05 19.41
CA TRP A 722 17.69 3.62 19.07
C TRP A 722 17.72 3.34 17.57
N GLN A 723 17.62 4.36 16.72
CA GLN A 723 17.74 4.25 15.26
C GLN A 723 19.18 4.45 14.78
N CYS A 724 20.07 4.90 15.66
CA CYS A 724 21.46 5.16 15.31
C CYS A 724 22.27 3.87 15.28
N GLN A 725 23.23 3.83 14.36
CA GLN A 725 24.16 2.71 14.28
C GLN A 725 25.11 2.76 15.48
N SER A 726 25.38 1.61 16.09
CA SER A 726 26.29 1.48 17.24
C SER A 726 26.97 0.11 17.24
N ASP A 727 28.04 -0.02 18.03
CA ASP A 727 28.68 -1.30 18.29
C ASP A 727 27.80 -2.23 19.16
N PRO A 728 28.08 -3.55 19.17
CA PRO A 728 27.35 -4.50 20.02
C PRO A 728 27.37 -4.09 21.50
N TRP A 729 26.23 -4.28 22.17
CA TRP A 729 26.07 -3.89 23.56
C TRP A 729 26.91 -4.80 24.46
N ASP A 730 27.90 -4.23 25.13
CA ASP A 730 28.82 -4.93 26.03
C ASP A 730 28.90 -4.17 27.36
N PRO A 731 28.97 -4.82 28.54
CA PRO A 731 29.03 -4.11 29.82
C PRO A 731 30.33 -3.29 30.02
N GLN A 732 31.34 -3.46 29.16
CA GLN A 732 32.63 -2.75 29.16
C GLN A 732 32.96 -2.15 27.78
N SER A 733 31.95 -1.63 27.06
CA SER A 733 32.18 -1.03 25.74
C SER A 733 33.14 0.18 25.73
N CYS A 734 33.30 0.94 26.83
CA CYS A 734 34.29 2.03 26.85
C CYS A 734 35.67 1.53 27.30
N ASP A 735 36.70 1.80 26.50
CA ASP A 735 38.12 1.56 26.86
C ASP A 735 38.55 2.40 28.08
N ASN A 736 37.96 3.59 28.26
CA ASN A 736 38.20 4.46 29.41
C ASN A 736 36.91 5.14 29.88
N ARG A 737 36.60 5.08 31.19
CA ARG A 737 35.46 5.83 31.78
C ARG A 737 35.57 7.36 31.66
N ALA A 738 36.70 7.89 31.21
CA ALA A 738 36.80 9.30 30.83
C ALA A 738 36.08 9.67 29.53
N GLU A 739 35.66 8.65 28.79
CA GLU A 739 34.89 8.79 27.56
C GLU A 739 33.39 8.69 27.83
N GLU A 740 32.93 8.63 29.08
CA GLU A 740 31.50 8.71 29.39
C GLU A 740 30.89 10.00 28.81
N THR A 741 29.77 9.85 28.11
CA THR A 741 29.14 10.93 27.36
C THR A 741 28.37 11.85 28.29
N HIS A 742 28.64 13.14 28.15
CA HIS A 742 27.90 14.21 28.80
C HIS A 742 27.31 15.12 27.71
N ILE A 743 26.02 15.43 27.79
CA ILE A 743 25.36 16.30 26.82
C ILE A 743 24.71 17.51 27.49
N THR A 744 24.54 18.58 26.70
CA THR A 744 23.76 19.76 27.05
C THR A 744 22.88 20.12 25.87
N CYS A 745 21.58 20.14 26.06
CA CYS A 745 20.63 20.48 25.01
C CYS A 745 20.41 22.00 24.93
N ILE A 746 20.27 22.51 23.71
CA ILE A 746 20.07 23.92 23.39
C ILE A 746 18.82 24.04 22.53
N GLY A 747 17.73 24.56 23.08
CA GLY A 747 16.58 24.99 22.29
C GLY A 747 16.91 26.29 21.56
N ASN A 748 16.88 26.31 20.23
CA ASN A 748 17.28 27.49 19.47
C ASN A 748 16.08 28.38 19.12
N GLN A 749 16.03 29.57 19.72
CA GLN A 749 15.43 30.76 19.11
C GLN A 749 16.24 31.12 17.86
N LYS A 750 15.67 31.08 16.65
CA LYS A 750 16.21 31.85 15.53
C LYS A 750 15.15 32.36 14.55
N SER A 751 15.41 33.60 14.14
CA SER A 751 14.66 34.60 13.41
C SER A 751 14.13 34.21 12.03
N ILE A 752 12.97 34.76 11.72
CA ILE A 752 12.18 34.80 10.48
C ILE A 752 12.99 35.27 9.25
N SER A 753 12.85 34.55 8.13
CA SER A 753 12.88 35.08 6.76
C SER A 753 12.06 34.22 5.77
N ILE A 754 10.77 34.56 5.67
CA ILE A 754 9.84 34.53 4.51
C ILE A 754 9.92 33.37 3.48
N TRP A 755 8.98 32.42 3.68
CA TRP A 755 8.21 31.52 2.78
C TRP A 755 8.95 30.43 1.97
N PRO A 756 8.58 29.15 2.19
CA PRO A 756 7.83 28.43 1.15
C PRO A 756 6.62 27.64 1.68
N ASP A 757 5.57 27.58 0.85
CA ASP A 757 4.45 26.65 0.96
C ASP A 757 4.94 25.21 0.81
N THR A 758 4.66 24.34 1.79
CA THR A 758 3.86 23.10 1.64
C THR A 758 3.91 22.26 2.92
N CYS A 759 2.76 21.67 3.24
CA CYS A 759 2.42 21.02 4.49
C CYS A 759 3.11 19.68 4.74
N THR A 760 3.49 19.42 6.00
CA THR A 760 3.06 18.26 6.79
C THR A 760 3.55 18.42 8.22
N SER A 761 2.72 19.04 9.08
CA SER A 761 2.75 18.75 10.50
C SER A 761 1.33 18.36 10.88
N THR A 762 1.20 17.24 11.56
CA THR A 762 0.07 17.02 12.46
C THR A 762 -0.09 18.26 13.34
N SER A 763 -1.33 18.69 13.49
CA SER A 763 -1.79 19.87 14.21
C SER A 763 -0.95 20.22 15.43
N LEU A 764 -0.11 21.25 15.31
CA LEU A 764 0.33 22.03 16.47
C LEU A 764 -0.93 22.63 17.10
N GLU A 765 -1.30 22.15 18.28
CA GLU A 765 -2.32 22.75 19.12
C GLU A 765 -1.85 24.17 19.47
N LYS A 766 -2.51 25.19 18.89
CA LYS A 766 -2.18 26.60 19.10
C LYS A 766 -3.18 27.19 20.10
N LEU A 767 -2.65 27.82 21.15
CA LEU A 767 -3.39 28.58 22.15
C LEU A 767 -2.97 30.06 22.05
N ARG A 768 -3.93 30.98 22.15
CA ARG A 768 -3.65 32.43 22.19
C ARG A 768 -4.61 33.15 23.13
N VAL A 769 -4.20 34.34 23.56
CA VAL A 769 -5.09 35.30 24.23
C VAL A 769 -5.30 36.54 23.36
N VAL A 770 -6.53 37.04 23.31
CA VAL A 770 -6.93 38.14 22.42
C VAL A 770 -7.70 39.21 23.22
N GLY A 771 -7.41 40.48 22.96
CA GLY A 771 -8.17 41.62 23.51
C GLY A 771 -7.63 42.25 24.80
N GLY A 772 -6.58 41.69 25.42
CA GLY A 772 -5.89 42.33 26.55
C GLY A 772 -4.83 43.37 26.13
N GLU A 773 -4.29 44.08 27.12
CA GLU A 773 -3.27 45.13 26.91
C GLU A 773 -1.87 44.56 26.61
N ASP A 774 -1.64 43.27 26.91
CA ASP A 774 -0.39 42.55 26.69
C ASP A 774 -0.61 41.11 26.17
N GLU A 775 0.48 40.42 25.81
CA GLU A 775 0.43 39.03 25.32
C GLU A 775 0.10 37.99 26.42
N CYS A 776 -0.10 38.45 27.66
CA CYS A 776 -0.31 37.62 28.84
C CYS A 776 -1.66 37.88 29.52
N SER A 777 -2.54 38.64 28.88
CA SER A 777 -3.89 38.92 29.33
C SER A 777 -4.85 38.97 28.13
N GLY A 778 -6.05 38.42 28.29
CA GLY A 778 -7.06 38.43 27.22
C GLY A 778 -8.01 37.25 27.25
N ARG A 779 -8.97 37.26 26.31
CA ARG A 779 -9.88 36.15 26.02
C ARG A 779 -9.11 34.97 25.47
N VAL A 780 -9.37 33.76 25.98
CA VAL A 780 -8.65 32.56 25.58
C VAL A 780 -9.26 31.99 24.31
N GLU A 781 -8.41 31.72 23.31
CA GLU A 781 -8.81 31.10 22.05
C GLU A 781 -7.87 29.93 21.71
N MET A 782 -8.47 28.86 21.21
CA MET A 782 -7.77 27.62 20.84
C MET A 782 -8.02 27.25 19.38
N TRP A 783 -6.98 26.73 18.74
CA TRP A 783 -7.05 26.24 17.37
C TRP A 783 -7.41 24.76 17.35
N HIS A 784 -8.54 24.42 16.72
CA HIS A 784 -8.99 23.05 16.54
C HIS A 784 -9.74 22.90 15.21
N GLN A 785 -9.54 21.77 14.52
CA GLN A 785 -10.20 21.46 13.23
C GLN A 785 -10.11 22.58 12.16
N GLY A 786 -9.01 23.35 12.15
CA GLY A 786 -8.78 24.37 11.12
C GLY A 786 -9.43 25.74 11.39
N SER A 787 -9.97 25.97 12.59
CA SER A 787 -10.48 27.28 13.01
C SER A 787 -10.14 27.63 14.46
N TRP A 788 -10.10 28.93 14.77
CA TRP A 788 -10.03 29.43 16.14
C TRP A 788 -11.41 29.38 16.77
N GLY A 789 -11.49 28.96 18.02
CA GLY A 789 -12.71 29.00 18.82
C GLY A 789 -12.43 29.34 20.28
N THR A 790 -13.48 29.72 20.99
CA THR A 790 -13.42 30.24 22.36
C THR A 790 -13.73 29.16 23.39
N ILE A 791 -13.54 29.48 24.67
CA ILE A 791 -13.79 28.60 25.81
C ILE A 791 -14.91 29.22 26.64
N CYS A 792 -15.84 28.40 27.12
CA CYS A 792 -16.90 28.83 28.02
C CYS A 792 -16.37 29.05 29.44
N ASP A 793 -16.81 30.10 30.12
CA ASP A 793 -16.49 30.42 31.49
C ASP A 793 -17.29 29.59 32.53
N ASP A 794 -18.22 28.76 32.06
CA ASP A 794 -18.92 27.77 32.88
C ASP A 794 -17.91 26.89 33.61
N ALA A 795 -17.85 27.06 34.94
CA ALA A 795 -16.92 26.40 35.85
C ALA A 795 -15.42 26.77 35.68
N TRP A 796 -15.13 27.86 34.96
CA TRP A 796 -13.78 28.40 34.75
C TRP A 796 -13.22 29.03 36.01
N ASP A 797 -12.09 28.50 36.48
CA ASP A 797 -11.45 28.95 37.72
C ASP A 797 -9.95 29.24 37.57
N VAL A 798 -9.31 29.62 38.69
CA VAL A 798 -7.90 30.00 38.71
C VAL A 798 -6.98 28.83 38.38
N ALA A 799 -7.38 27.58 38.64
CA ALA A 799 -6.61 26.40 38.25
C ALA A 799 -6.61 26.24 36.73
N ASP A 800 -7.75 26.46 36.06
CA ASP A 800 -7.85 26.47 34.60
C ASP A 800 -6.99 27.60 33.99
N ALA A 801 -7.13 28.81 34.52
CA ALA A 801 -6.33 29.94 34.10
C ALA A 801 -4.82 29.72 34.32
N ASN A 802 -4.43 28.99 35.36
CA ASN A 802 -3.03 28.71 35.66
C ASN A 802 -2.40 27.79 34.61
N VAL A 803 -3.17 26.83 34.08
CA VAL A 803 -2.73 25.99 32.96
C VAL A 803 -2.51 26.86 31.71
N VAL A 804 -3.46 27.74 31.39
CA VAL A 804 -3.35 28.68 30.25
C VAL A 804 -2.12 29.59 30.38
N CYS A 805 -1.94 30.23 31.53
CA CYS A 805 -0.81 31.14 31.77
C CYS A 805 0.54 30.43 31.69
N ARG A 806 0.59 29.17 32.12
CA ARG A 806 1.80 28.35 32.02
C ARG A 806 2.06 27.89 30.59
N GLN A 807 1.02 27.50 29.85
CA GLN A 807 1.10 27.10 28.44
C GLN A 807 1.52 28.28 27.54
N LEU A 808 1.11 29.52 27.87
CA LEU A 808 1.55 30.75 27.19
C LEU A 808 2.96 31.22 27.62
N GLY A 809 3.55 30.63 28.66
CA GLY A 809 4.85 31.07 29.20
C GLY A 809 4.80 32.39 29.98
N CYS A 810 3.62 32.78 30.46
CA CYS A 810 3.34 34.05 31.15
C CYS A 810 3.41 33.96 32.69
N GLY A 811 3.94 32.85 33.22
CA GLY A 811 4.02 32.58 34.66
C GLY A 811 2.71 32.03 35.23
N SER A 812 2.41 32.33 36.49
CA SER A 812 1.18 31.87 37.15
C SER A 812 -0.02 32.76 36.82
N ALA A 813 -1.24 32.22 36.90
CA ALA A 813 -2.44 33.03 36.79
C ALA A 813 -2.61 33.99 37.97
N LEU A 814 -2.93 35.25 37.69
CA LEU A 814 -3.35 36.23 38.68
C LEU A 814 -4.86 36.18 38.89
N SER A 815 -5.63 36.00 37.80
CA SER A 815 -7.08 35.86 37.86
C SER A 815 -7.64 35.10 36.66
N ALA A 816 -8.66 34.30 36.90
CA ALA A 816 -9.59 33.79 35.89
C ALA A 816 -10.74 34.78 35.73
N LEU A 817 -10.99 35.23 34.51
CA LEU A 817 -12.00 36.25 34.20
C LEU A 817 -13.11 35.61 33.36
N SER A 818 -14.34 36.00 33.65
CA SER A 818 -15.58 35.45 33.08
C SER A 818 -16.37 36.56 32.36
N GLU A 819 -17.52 36.22 31.78
CA GLU A 819 -18.48 37.12 31.16
C GLU A 819 -17.88 37.97 30.02
N ALA A 820 -17.05 37.35 29.18
CA ALA A 820 -16.39 37.99 28.04
C ALA A 820 -15.65 39.28 28.43
N ALA A 821 -14.88 39.24 29.52
CA ALA A 821 -14.20 40.40 30.10
C ALA A 821 -13.31 41.21 29.12
N PHE A 822 -12.81 40.59 28.05
CA PHE A 822 -12.03 41.23 26.98
C PHE A 822 -12.78 41.29 25.64
N GLY A 823 -14.11 41.32 25.71
CA GLY A 823 -15.03 41.31 24.58
C GLY A 823 -15.41 39.90 24.14
N GLU A 824 -16.58 39.81 23.49
CA GLU A 824 -17.09 38.58 22.89
C GLU A 824 -16.19 38.14 21.73
N GLY A 825 -15.88 36.85 21.65
CA GLY A 825 -15.17 36.24 20.54
C GLY A 825 -16.09 35.93 19.36
N ALA A 826 -15.54 35.25 18.37
CA ALA A 826 -16.27 34.85 17.18
C ALA A 826 -15.84 33.46 16.72
N GLY A 827 -16.80 32.58 16.43
CA GLY A 827 -16.55 31.24 15.95
C GLY A 827 -17.19 30.17 16.83
N PRO A 828 -16.75 28.90 16.74
CA PRO A 828 -17.23 27.84 17.62
C PRO A 828 -16.70 28.01 19.06
N ILE A 829 -17.50 27.63 20.06
CA ILE A 829 -17.05 27.46 21.45
C ILE A 829 -16.63 25.99 21.60
N TRP A 830 -15.35 25.74 21.86
CA TRP A 830 -14.78 24.39 21.81
C TRP A 830 -14.97 23.59 23.10
N LEU A 831 -14.90 24.26 24.26
CA LEU A 831 -14.90 23.63 25.58
C LEU A 831 -15.92 24.29 26.52
N GLU A 832 -16.63 23.47 27.31
CA GLU A 832 -17.51 23.85 28.42
C GLU A 832 -17.08 23.09 29.69
N LYS A 833 -17.19 23.69 30.87
CA LYS A 833 -16.90 23.04 32.17
C LYS A 833 -15.50 22.46 32.23
N VAL A 834 -14.53 23.31 31.92
CA VAL A 834 -13.12 22.97 32.08
C VAL A 834 -12.83 22.88 33.59
N HIS A 835 -12.21 21.80 34.01
CA HIS A 835 -11.85 21.56 35.41
C HIS A 835 -10.44 20.97 35.52
N CYS A 836 -9.45 21.84 35.35
CA CYS A 836 -8.04 21.55 35.56
C CYS A 836 -7.72 21.43 37.06
N LYS A 837 -6.69 20.63 37.39
CA LYS A 837 -6.04 20.65 38.71
C LYS A 837 -5.03 21.81 38.83
N GLY A 838 -4.67 22.45 37.72
CA GLY A 838 -3.72 23.57 37.66
C GLY A 838 -2.28 23.17 37.37
N THR A 839 -2.02 21.87 37.14
CA THR A 839 -0.70 21.27 36.91
C THR A 839 -0.55 20.64 35.53
N GLU A 840 -1.61 20.64 34.74
CA GLU A 840 -1.72 20.13 33.38
C GLU A 840 -0.87 20.95 32.38
N LEU A 841 -0.24 20.29 31.41
CA LEU A 841 0.69 20.92 30.46
C LEU A 841 -0.05 21.67 29.33
N SER A 842 -1.23 21.18 28.93
CA SER A 842 -2.12 21.81 27.96
C SER A 842 -3.54 21.93 28.52
N LEU A 843 -4.29 22.94 28.07
CA LEU A 843 -5.71 23.07 28.42
C LEU A 843 -6.56 21.89 27.88
N TRP A 844 -6.11 21.18 26.85
CA TRP A 844 -6.76 19.96 26.35
C TRP A 844 -6.61 18.75 27.28
N ASP A 845 -5.61 18.75 28.16
CA ASP A 845 -5.39 17.68 29.14
C ASP A 845 -6.37 17.78 30.32
N CYS A 846 -7.09 18.90 30.41
CA CYS A 846 -8.06 19.11 31.47
C CYS A 846 -9.38 18.41 31.14
N PRO A 847 -10.01 17.75 32.13
CA PRO A 847 -11.38 17.27 32.01
C PRO A 847 -12.31 18.42 31.58
N ALA A 848 -12.88 18.29 30.39
CA ALA A 848 -13.79 19.28 29.82
C ALA A 848 -14.87 18.56 28.99
N LYS A 849 -16.01 19.22 28.80
CA LYS A 849 -17.12 18.69 28.02
C LYS A 849 -17.08 19.28 26.59
N PRO A 850 -16.96 18.45 25.55
CA PRO A 850 -17.10 18.91 24.16
C PRO A 850 -18.57 19.33 23.88
N LEU A 851 -18.78 20.54 23.37
CA LEU A 851 -20.12 21.11 23.16
C LEU A 851 -20.78 20.62 21.85
N PHE A 852 -21.79 19.75 21.98
CA PHE A 852 -22.83 19.50 20.96
C PHE A 852 -24.23 19.85 21.49
N GLY A 853 -24.42 21.07 22.06
CA GLY A 853 -25.73 21.52 22.56
C GLY A 853 -25.74 22.92 23.19
N LYS A 854 -26.81 23.69 22.95
CA LYS A 854 -26.95 25.15 23.18
C LYS A 854 -27.00 25.61 24.66
N ASN A 855 -25.89 25.61 25.39
CA ASN A 855 -25.85 26.19 26.75
C ASN A 855 -24.85 27.32 26.96
N CYS A 856 -23.90 27.53 26.05
CA CYS A 856 -22.92 28.61 26.17
C CYS A 856 -22.99 29.53 24.96
N ASP A 857 -22.94 30.86 25.17
CA ASP A 857 -22.80 31.87 24.11
C ASP A 857 -21.56 32.75 24.33
N HIS A 858 -21.22 33.61 23.37
CA HIS A 858 -19.96 34.38 23.44
C HIS A 858 -19.91 35.43 24.55
N LYS A 859 -21.02 35.69 25.25
CA LYS A 859 -20.99 36.49 26.49
C LYS A 859 -20.32 35.74 27.62
N GLU A 860 -20.24 34.43 27.52
CA GLU A 860 -19.63 33.52 28.50
C GLU A 860 -18.20 33.14 28.07
N ASP A 861 -17.55 33.92 27.20
CA ASP A 861 -16.17 33.61 26.78
C ASP A 861 -15.17 33.84 27.93
N ALA A 862 -14.44 32.78 28.26
CA ALA A 862 -13.44 32.76 29.32
C ALA A 862 -12.18 33.56 28.97
N ALA A 863 -11.61 34.21 29.99
CA ALA A 863 -10.44 35.05 29.88
C ALA A 863 -9.43 34.81 31.02
N VAL A 864 -8.19 35.22 30.80
CA VAL A 864 -7.12 35.11 31.79
C VAL A 864 -6.35 36.41 31.94
N ASN A 865 -5.79 36.60 33.13
CA ASN A 865 -4.77 37.59 33.40
C ASN A 865 -3.62 36.91 34.13
N CYS A 866 -2.44 36.91 33.51
CA CYS A 866 -1.27 36.20 34.00
C CYS A 866 -0.27 37.13 34.68
N SER A 867 0.65 36.56 35.46
CA SER A 867 1.64 37.33 36.23
C SER A 867 2.60 38.18 35.38
N GLY A 868 2.72 37.88 34.08
CA GLY A 868 3.59 38.58 33.15
C GLY A 868 5.05 38.44 33.57
N SER A 869 5.80 37.50 32.99
CA SER A 869 7.24 37.45 33.26
C SER A 869 7.91 38.69 32.69
N ALA A 870 8.18 39.66 33.55
CA ALA A 870 8.97 40.85 33.24
C ALA A 870 10.36 40.42 32.74
N ARG A 871 10.49 40.24 31.42
CA ARG A 871 11.80 40.17 30.77
C ARG A 871 12.42 41.55 30.94
N LEU A 872 13.35 41.68 31.88
CA LEU A 872 14.24 42.83 31.96
C LEU A 872 14.89 43.01 30.60
N SER A 873 14.43 44.03 29.88
CA SER A 873 14.93 44.33 28.54
C SER A 873 16.45 44.56 28.64
N VAL A 874 17.18 44.05 27.65
CA VAL A 874 18.64 44.22 27.50
C VAL A 874 19.15 45.63 27.87
N PRO A 875 18.44 46.75 27.59
CA PRO A 875 18.85 48.07 28.07
C PRO A 875 18.90 48.24 29.60
N VAL A 876 18.05 47.56 30.39
CA VAL A 876 18.08 47.61 31.86
C VAL A 876 19.26 46.83 32.42
N ILE A 877 19.59 45.68 31.82
CA ILE A 877 20.79 44.90 32.17
C ILE A 877 22.05 45.70 31.83
N LEU A 878 22.08 46.39 30.68
CA LEU A 878 23.17 47.31 30.35
C LEU A 878 23.26 48.48 31.35
N CYS A 879 22.14 49.06 31.78
CA CYS A 879 22.13 50.13 32.79
C CYS A 879 22.62 49.64 34.17
N ILE A 880 22.30 48.41 34.57
CA ILE A 880 22.79 47.82 35.83
C ILE A 880 24.28 47.51 35.73
N ILE A 881 24.76 46.98 34.59
CA ILE A 881 26.18 46.70 34.37
C ILE A 881 26.99 48.01 34.26
N LEU A 882 26.50 49.01 33.54
CA LEU A 882 27.14 50.32 33.43
C LEU A 882 27.11 51.08 34.76
N GLY A 883 26.02 50.98 35.53
CA GLY A 883 25.90 51.56 36.86
C GLY A 883 26.86 50.92 37.87
N THR A 884 26.99 49.58 37.85
CA THR A 884 27.92 48.86 38.72
C THR A 884 29.38 49.10 38.34
N LEU A 885 29.70 49.17 37.04
CA LEU A 885 31.03 49.59 36.56
C LEU A 885 31.37 51.03 36.95
N LEU A 886 30.43 51.96 36.83
CA LEU A 886 30.61 53.35 37.25
C LEU A 886 30.84 53.45 38.76
N CYS A 887 30.08 52.71 39.57
CA CYS A 887 30.28 52.63 41.02
C CYS A 887 31.65 52.03 41.39
N LEU A 888 32.13 51.01 40.68
CA LEU A 888 33.46 50.44 40.88
C LEU A 888 34.56 51.43 40.51
N VAL A 889 34.43 52.15 39.39
CA VAL A 889 35.39 53.20 38.99
C VAL A 889 35.41 54.34 40.01
N LEU A 890 34.25 54.79 40.49
CA LEU A 890 34.16 55.81 41.54
C LEU A 890 34.72 55.31 42.88
N ALA A 891 34.55 54.03 43.23
CA ALA A 891 35.15 53.44 44.42
C ALA A 891 36.68 53.32 44.31
N ILE A 892 37.20 52.98 43.13
CA ILE A 892 38.65 52.96 42.85
C ILE A 892 39.22 54.37 42.88
N LEU A 893 38.55 55.36 42.27
CA LEU A 893 38.95 56.77 42.31
C LEU A 893 38.87 57.33 43.74
N ALA A 894 37.83 57.01 44.51
CA ALA A 894 37.74 57.38 45.91
C ALA A 894 38.80 56.67 46.77
N GLY A 895 39.18 55.43 46.42
CA GLY A 895 40.29 54.71 47.04
C GLY A 895 41.65 55.34 46.71
N GLN A 896 41.85 55.81 45.48
CA GLN A 896 43.03 56.55 45.03
C GLN A 896 43.11 57.93 45.71
N ILE A 897 41.98 58.64 45.87
CA ILE A 897 41.88 59.90 46.61
C ILE A 897 42.09 59.68 48.11
N ARG A 898 41.60 58.56 48.69
CA ARG A 898 41.87 58.19 50.09
C ARG A 898 43.34 57.80 50.29
N ARG A 899 43.98 57.13 49.34
CA ARG A 899 45.43 56.87 49.36
C ARG A 899 46.25 58.16 49.20
N ALA A 900 45.79 59.11 48.40
CA ALA A 900 46.38 60.44 48.28
C ALA A 900 46.17 61.31 49.55
N ARG A 901 45.03 61.15 50.25
CA ARG A 901 44.76 61.82 51.55
C ARG A 901 45.41 61.11 52.74
N ALA A 902 45.77 59.84 52.64
CA ALA A 902 46.50 59.10 53.68
C ALA A 902 47.99 59.51 53.79
N GLN A 903 48.48 60.42 52.94
CA GLN A 903 49.79 61.06 53.09
C GLN A 903 49.76 62.42 53.81
N GLN A 904 48.59 62.91 54.25
CA GLN A 904 48.52 64.10 55.10
C GLN A 904 47.66 63.82 56.34
N GLY A 905 48.32 63.93 57.49
CA GLY A 905 47.86 63.39 58.77
C GLY A 905 46.60 64.03 59.35
N GLY A 906 45.95 63.23 60.20
CA GLY A 906 45.67 63.61 61.58
C GLY A 906 44.33 64.31 61.87
N GLY A 907 43.53 63.70 62.75
CA GLY A 907 42.67 64.44 63.68
C GLY A 907 41.17 64.08 63.71
N SER A 908 40.82 63.14 64.60
CA SER A 908 39.67 63.13 65.53
C SER A 908 38.39 63.96 65.24
N LEU A 909 37.20 63.32 65.24
CA LEU A 909 36.25 63.38 66.39
C LEU A 909 34.97 62.51 66.19
N ARG A 910 34.43 62.07 67.35
CA ARG A 910 33.19 61.35 67.73
C ARG A 910 31.93 61.64 66.89
N THR A 911 30.97 60.72 66.70
CA THR A 911 29.94 60.11 67.60
C THR A 911 29.18 59.07 66.72
N GLY A 912 28.60 57.94 67.13
CA GLY A 912 27.84 57.58 68.32
C GLY A 912 26.51 56.95 67.86
N MET A 913 26.23 55.72 68.32
CA MET A 913 24.94 55.00 68.36
C MET A 913 24.45 54.14 67.19
N LYS A 914 23.84 53.04 67.65
CA LYS A 914 23.41 51.78 67.04
C LYS A 914 21.89 51.68 67.25
N CYS A 915 21.27 50.81 66.46
CA CYS A 915 20.06 50.01 66.74
C CYS A 915 18.65 50.53 66.35
N LEU A 916 18.09 49.77 65.40
CA LEU A 916 16.84 48.98 65.45
C LEU A 916 15.47 49.61 65.13
N LEU A 917 14.84 48.97 64.12
CA LEU A 917 13.45 48.47 64.04
C LEU A 917 12.26 49.41 63.72
N TYR A 918 11.49 48.93 62.73
CA TYR A 918 10.03 48.70 62.71
C TYR A 918 9.05 49.67 62.00
N VAL A 919 8.14 49.01 61.25
CA VAL A 919 6.72 49.28 60.89
C VAL A 919 6.40 50.19 59.67
N ALA A 920 5.45 49.66 58.88
CA ALA A 920 4.75 50.13 57.68
C ALA A 920 3.98 51.48 57.84
N PRO A 921 3.29 51.99 56.79
CA PRO A 921 1.89 51.56 56.57
C PRO A 921 1.37 51.54 55.12
N SER A 922 0.18 50.93 55.03
CA SER A 922 -0.85 50.90 53.98
C SER A 922 -1.83 52.10 54.00
N PHE A 923 -2.72 52.16 53.00
CA PHE A 923 -3.91 53.05 52.77
C PHE A 923 -3.61 54.46 52.20
N GLY A 924 -4.36 55.03 51.25
CA GLY A 924 -5.60 54.64 50.57
C GLY A 924 -6.10 55.72 49.59
N GLU A 925 -7.14 55.34 48.83
CA GLU A 925 -8.31 56.12 48.35
C GLU A 925 -8.24 57.35 47.42
N MET A 926 -9.26 57.35 46.53
CA MET A 926 -10.13 58.45 46.04
C MET A 926 -9.97 59.07 44.61
N GLN A 927 -10.93 58.68 43.76
CA GLN A 927 -11.97 59.52 43.10
C GLN A 927 -11.67 60.48 41.92
N LEU A 928 -12.41 60.19 40.82
CA LEU A 928 -13.35 61.04 40.04
C LEU A 928 -12.86 62.15 39.06
N ALA A 929 -13.32 61.97 37.80
CA ALA A 929 -14.21 62.86 37.00
C ALA A 929 -13.67 63.70 35.80
N GLY A 930 -14.49 63.68 34.72
CA GLY A 930 -14.64 64.67 33.63
C GLY A 930 -13.88 64.36 32.33
N GLU A 931 -14.38 64.46 31.09
CA GLU A 931 -15.56 65.04 30.38
C GLU A 931 -15.65 64.31 29.00
N ALA A 932 -16.79 63.84 28.45
CA ALA A 932 -17.97 64.46 27.83
C ALA A 932 -17.86 64.89 26.34
N VAL A 933 -19.01 64.74 25.63
CA VAL A 933 -19.43 65.13 24.25
C VAL A 933 -19.27 64.02 23.17
N GLY A 934 -20.28 63.60 22.39
CA GLY A 934 -21.68 64.04 22.20
C GLY A 934 -22.41 63.19 21.12
N MET A 935 -23.75 63.21 21.17
CA MET A 935 -24.76 62.46 20.37
C MET A 935 -24.90 62.91 18.89
N GLY A 936 -25.55 62.05 18.08
CA GLY A 936 -26.35 62.48 16.92
C GLY A 936 -26.87 61.34 16.03
N ASP A 937 -28.16 61.02 16.22
CA ASP A 937 -29.17 60.32 15.37
C ASP A 937 -28.94 58.92 14.77
#